data_AF-A0A0U9HF73-F1
#
_entry.id   AF-A0A0U9HF73-F1
#
_cell.length_a   1.000
_cell.length_b   1.000
_cell.length_c   1.000
_cell.angle_alpha   90.00
_cell.angle_beta   90.00
_cell.angle_gamma   90.00
#
_symmetry.space_group_name_H-M   'P 1'
#
loop_
_entity.id
_entity.type
_entity.pdbx_description
1 polymer ?
#
loop_
_entity_poly.entity_id
_entity_poly.type
_entity_poly.pdbx_seq_one_letter_code
_entity_poly.pdbx_strand_id
1 'polypeptide(L)'
;MATIKLVEIIGTTRYIVSVNDTNVKINLWKGGYDKLEKFIQECEKVLLEKDFQKISRFLVEYGPNAPSTFCILSEFVFKNHFMTCFSEFGKTFMEQGRHFFAIKFCNLINPKGSKQLRTAYKSLFETAEQYFDCQIVFVELKNAFNHCSIKRVHKIYRALHSTRFYNVTKKLEHEFESYLHHCLLKLLESNQGINYTRLHKYAISPAVISFNNQNQELQKIFTRILTDNFEKNKKIKMNLGETYWVLPYNDLQLKRIKTFDFIDFIPILRNETQWYLLYWHKKGESAKSLARRFFNIKRIMLALQRLSPNWTSFLNVSYVEVLQVFDVLSQTRTSTNKKKYKLKTIQSSISEARILFDWLKNKDKKEGLNNPFRRLRLHNIDSFVENSHYMPEEIIDQITKVIHECPVYVQRMWLIMMNTGMRVSEVIGLEENCLVFKEKENTYYLTYLPYKVLKQRRKLGLDDYQDIPITSKETVNIIKQQIAETNELRRVGKTRYIFIMYAYKTVKELVTRPSGPNVIRSINNCIERHQIKDSKGNIWHYTNQQCRKTLAVRLLSEGHSVHDVGEVLGHMEEKTTRKYYQDVDAVKIAELDRQLFEELFTTIDETVLKAFSPSELEQIKQEIMIGARETPEGHGSCLKHVSFGPCKKRSCVGCSLLLTGPQKLPKWKKLYAEQKAYIEDMIETMKNQNITDYKNYRDYQAEQHLLELYEDTINKLEKFVKERI
;
A
#
# COMPACT_ATOMS: atom_id res chain seq x y z
N MET A 1 -63.45 20.09 10.51
CA MET A 1 -64.05 20.62 9.27
C MET A 1 -63.54 22.03 9.14
N ALA A 2 -62.57 22.23 8.27
CA ALA A 2 -62.00 23.53 8.02
C ALA A 2 -63.05 24.53 7.51
N THR A 3 -63.06 25.75 8.06
CA THR A 3 -63.86 26.86 7.51
C THR A 3 -63.12 27.46 6.32
N ILE A 4 -63.74 27.38 5.14
CA ILE A 4 -63.13 27.81 3.88
C ILE A 4 -63.87 29.05 3.36
N LYS A 5 -63.13 30.12 3.07
CA LYS A 5 -63.66 31.34 2.45
C LYS A 5 -62.81 31.70 1.24
N LEU A 6 -63.44 31.91 0.09
CA LEU A 6 -62.77 32.49 -1.07
C LEU A 6 -62.48 33.97 -0.79
N VAL A 7 -61.21 34.36 -0.86
CA VAL A 7 -60.78 35.75 -0.63
C VAL A 7 -60.68 36.50 -1.96
N GLU A 8 -60.04 35.89 -2.97
CA GLU A 8 -59.84 36.54 -4.27
C GLU A 8 -59.59 35.52 -5.40
N ILE A 9 -60.14 35.78 -6.60
CA ILE A 9 -59.82 35.04 -7.83
C ILE A 9 -58.90 35.92 -8.69
N ILE A 10 -57.62 35.52 -8.80
CA ILE A 10 -56.61 36.30 -9.54
C ILE A 10 -56.56 35.88 -11.03
N GLY A 11 -57.23 34.79 -11.41
CA GLY A 11 -57.36 34.33 -12.80
C GLY A 11 -57.98 32.94 -12.90
N THR A 12 -58.03 32.36 -14.11
CA THR A 12 -58.70 31.06 -14.38
C THR A 12 -58.12 29.85 -13.64
N THR A 13 -56.93 29.98 -13.05
CA THR A 13 -56.24 28.89 -12.33
C THR A 13 -55.54 29.32 -11.04
N ARG A 14 -55.85 30.52 -10.52
CA ARG A 14 -55.19 31.11 -9.34
C ARG A 14 -56.22 31.61 -8.35
N TYR A 15 -56.15 31.12 -7.11
CA TYR A 15 -57.11 31.40 -6.04
C TYR A 15 -56.37 31.83 -4.78
N ILE A 16 -56.87 32.84 -4.08
CA ILE A 16 -56.54 33.08 -2.67
C ILE A 16 -57.71 32.59 -1.83
N VAL A 17 -57.44 31.60 -0.99
CA VAL A 17 -58.45 30.97 -0.14
C VAL A 17 -58.02 31.14 1.32
N SER A 18 -58.93 31.60 2.16
CA SER A 18 -58.76 31.59 3.61
C SER A 18 -59.25 30.26 4.14
N VAL A 19 -58.35 29.47 4.73
CA VAL A 19 -58.68 28.19 5.38
C VAL A 19 -58.31 28.33 6.85
N ASN A 20 -59.29 28.25 7.75
CA ASN A 20 -59.11 28.46 9.19
C ASN A 20 -58.34 29.77 9.50
N ASP A 21 -58.80 30.89 8.95
CA ASP A 21 -58.22 32.24 9.08
C ASP A 21 -56.80 32.42 8.52
N THR A 22 -56.28 31.43 7.78
CA THR A 22 -54.99 31.51 7.09
C THR A 22 -55.19 31.70 5.59
N ASN A 23 -54.70 32.82 5.05
CA ASN A 23 -54.79 33.11 3.62
C ASN A 23 -53.72 32.34 2.84
N VAL A 24 -54.14 31.46 1.94
CA VAL A 24 -53.26 30.60 1.15
C VAL A 24 -53.44 30.90 -0.33
N LYS A 25 -52.31 31.13 -1.02
CA LYS A 25 -52.28 31.35 -2.47
C LYS A 25 -52.08 30.02 -3.20
N ILE A 26 -53.10 29.59 -3.94
CA ILE A 26 -53.09 28.36 -4.72
C ILE A 26 -52.92 28.71 -6.19
N ASN A 27 -51.88 28.16 -6.82
CA ASN A 27 -51.55 28.41 -8.21
C ASN A 27 -51.72 27.13 -9.03
N LEU A 28 -52.12 27.28 -10.31
CA LEU A 28 -52.21 26.21 -11.31
C LEU A 28 -53.36 25.20 -11.08
N TRP A 29 -54.39 25.54 -10.30
CA TRP A 29 -55.56 24.68 -10.13
C TRP A 29 -56.55 24.85 -11.28
N LYS A 30 -56.79 23.81 -12.08
CA LYS A 30 -57.66 23.88 -13.28
C LYS A 30 -59.11 23.43 -13.05
N GLY A 31 -59.44 22.96 -11.84
CA GLY A 31 -60.71 22.28 -11.55
C GLY A 31 -61.89 23.18 -11.14
N GLY A 32 -61.71 24.51 -11.07
CA GLY A 32 -62.70 25.42 -10.49
C GLY A 32 -62.68 25.45 -8.96
N TYR A 33 -63.39 26.42 -8.36
CA TYR A 33 -63.43 26.64 -6.91
C TYR A 33 -64.18 25.52 -6.16
N ASP A 34 -65.33 25.05 -6.67
CA ASP A 34 -66.12 23.99 -6.00
C ASP A 34 -65.34 22.68 -5.84
N LYS A 35 -64.51 22.33 -6.84
CA LYS A 35 -63.61 21.17 -6.74
C LYS A 35 -62.43 21.43 -5.80
N LEU A 36 -61.97 22.67 -5.70
CA LEU A 36 -60.90 23.07 -4.78
C LEU A 36 -61.36 23.03 -3.32
N GLU A 37 -62.57 23.50 -3.05
CA GLU A 37 -63.19 23.47 -1.71
C GLU A 37 -63.38 22.04 -1.23
N LYS A 38 -63.95 21.16 -2.08
CA LYS A 38 -64.06 19.72 -1.79
C LYS A 38 -62.68 19.08 -1.55
N PHE A 39 -61.69 19.43 -2.37
CA PHE A 39 -60.32 18.94 -2.20
C PHE A 39 -59.72 19.34 -0.84
N ILE A 40 -59.90 20.59 -0.40
CA ILE A 40 -59.37 21.06 0.89
C ILE A 40 -60.04 20.33 2.07
N GLN A 41 -61.36 20.11 2.01
CA GLN A 41 -62.09 19.37 3.05
C GLN A 41 -61.66 17.90 3.11
N GLU A 42 -61.48 17.25 1.96
CA GLU A 42 -61.01 15.87 1.89
C GLU A 42 -59.53 15.73 2.26
N CYS A 43 -58.69 16.73 2.00
CA CYS A 43 -57.29 16.75 2.43
C CYS A 43 -57.16 16.62 3.95
N GLU A 44 -57.95 17.37 4.72
CA GLU A 44 -57.95 17.30 6.19
C GLU A 44 -58.31 15.89 6.68
N LYS A 45 -59.38 15.32 6.11
CA LYS A 45 -59.88 13.99 6.46
C LYS A 45 -58.87 12.89 6.12
N VAL A 46 -58.27 12.94 4.93
CA VAL A 46 -57.29 11.95 4.46
C VAL A 46 -55.99 12.00 5.28
N LEU A 47 -55.56 13.19 5.72
CA LEU A 47 -54.41 13.34 6.64
C LEU A 47 -54.71 12.77 8.04
N LEU A 48 -55.95 12.89 8.52
CA LEU A 48 -56.40 12.33 9.80
C LEU A 48 -56.50 10.80 9.79
N GLU A 49 -56.90 10.21 8.67
CA GLU A 49 -57.02 8.75 8.52
C GLU A 49 -55.66 8.03 8.54
N LYS A 50 -54.55 8.75 8.30
CA LYS A 50 -53.16 8.23 8.31
C LYS A 50 -52.94 7.02 7.38
N ASP A 51 -53.79 6.82 6.37
CA ASP A 51 -53.71 5.74 5.40
C ASP A 51 -53.04 6.20 4.09
N PHE A 52 -51.89 5.60 3.80
CA PHE A 52 -51.05 5.97 2.66
C PHE A 52 -51.62 5.59 1.30
N GLN A 53 -52.42 4.52 1.19
CA GLN A 53 -53.02 4.11 -0.08
C GLN A 53 -54.13 5.07 -0.48
N LYS A 54 -54.87 5.58 0.51
CA LYS A 54 -55.91 6.58 0.31
C LYS A 54 -55.34 7.93 -0.12
N ILE A 55 -54.23 8.38 0.48
CA ILE A 55 -53.53 9.62 0.07
C ILE A 55 -53.13 9.56 -1.41
N SER A 56 -52.52 8.45 -1.85
CA SER A 56 -52.06 8.32 -3.23
C SER A 56 -53.23 8.27 -4.22
N ARG A 57 -54.30 7.52 -3.91
CA ARG A 57 -55.52 7.46 -4.74
C ARG A 57 -56.23 8.81 -4.84
N PHE A 58 -56.40 9.49 -3.70
CA PHE A 58 -56.98 10.82 -3.61
C PHE A 58 -56.23 11.82 -4.51
N LEU A 59 -54.90 11.86 -4.46
CA LEU A 59 -54.14 12.81 -5.28
C LEU A 59 -54.18 12.50 -6.78
N VAL A 60 -54.35 11.23 -7.16
CA VAL A 60 -54.51 10.83 -8.57
C VAL A 60 -55.88 11.27 -9.11
N GLU A 61 -56.94 11.16 -8.29
CA GLU A 61 -58.31 11.51 -8.66
C GLU A 61 -58.48 13.01 -9.01
N TYR A 62 -57.79 13.89 -8.30
CA TYR A 62 -57.83 15.33 -8.52
C TYR A 62 -56.82 15.87 -9.55
N GLY A 63 -56.03 14.98 -10.17
CA GLY A 63 -55.18 15.28 -11.33
C GLY A 63 -53.76 15.79 -11.01
N PRO A 64 -52.98 16.16 -12.04
CA PRO A 64 -51.52 16.32 -11.95
C PRO A 64 -51.04 17.49 -11.07
N ASN A 65 -51.90 18.48 -10.79
CA ASN A 65 -51.56 19.66 -9.99
C ASN A 65 -52.00 19.53 -8.51
N ALA A 66 -52.71 18.45 -8.16
CA ALA A 66 -53.14 18.17 -6.79
C ALA A 66 -51.97 17.96 -5.80
N PRO A 67 -50.85 17.28 -6.15
CA PRO A 67 -49.69 17.16 -5.27
C PRO A 67 -49.08 18.48 -4.79
N SER A 68 -49.00 19.48 -5.67
CA SER A 68 -48.46 20.80 -5.32
C SER A 68 -49.40 21.54 -4.38
N THR A 69 -50.70 21.48 -4.65
CA THR A 69 -51.74 22.10 -3.82
C THR A 69 -51.79 21.43 -2.43
N PHE A 70 -51.65 20.10 -2.38
CA PHE A 70 -51.55 19.33 -1.14
C PHE A 70 -50.35 19.74 -0.28
N CYS A 71 -49.17 19.94 -0.87
CA CYS A 71 -47.98 20.41 -0.14
C CYS A 71 -48.17 21.83 0.42
N ILE A 72 -48.78 22.75 -0.33
CA ILE A 72 -49.08 24.11 0.14
C ILE A 72 -50.03 24.06 1.34
N LEU A 73 -51.13 23.30 1.23
CA LEU A 73 -52.07 23.13 2.33
C LEU A 73 -51.42 22.45 3.54
N SER A 74 -50.54 21.48 3.31
CA SER A 74 -49.78 20.80 4.37
C SER A 74 -48.75 21.71 5.04
N GLU A 75 -48.23 22.73 4.36
CA GLU A 75 -47.25 23.67 4.94
C GLU A 75 -47.93 24.77 5.77
N PHE A 76 -49.01 25.35 5.24
CA PHE A 76 -49.62 26.55 5.81
C PHE A 76 -50.86 26.28 6.67
N VAL A 77 -51.59 25.18 6.43
CA VAL A 77 -52.89 24.93 7.09
C VAL A 77 -52.86 23.67 7.96
N PHE A 78 -52.42 22.55 7.40
CA PHE A 78 -52.50 21.23 8.05
C PHE A 78 -51.15 20.70 8.55
N LYS A 79 -50.22 21.59 8.90
CA LYS A 79 -48.84 21.25 9.28
C LYS A 79 -48.76 20.13 10.31
N ASN A 80 -49.49 20.23 11.42
CA ASN A 80 -49.44 19.21 12.49
C ASN A 80 -49.96 17.84 12.02
N HIS A 81 -51.08 17.82 11.30
CA HIS A 81 -51.66 16.59 10.73
C HIS A 81 -50.68 15.93 9.76
N PHE A 82 -50.05 16.72 8.88
CA PHE A 82 -49.02 16.25 7.97
C PHE A 82 -47.81 15.64 8.70
N MET A 83 -47.30 16.30 9.75
CA MET A 83 -46.16 15.79 10.52
C MET A 83 -46.46 14.44 11.19
N THR A 84 -47.66 14.29 11.77
CA THR A 84 -48.08 13.02 12.39
C THR A 84 -48.25 11.91 11.36
N CYS A 85 -48.86 12.20 10.21
CA CYS A 85 -49.03 11.25 9.11
C CYS A 85 -47.68 10.79 8.54
N PHE A 86 -46.77 11.74 8.28
CA PHE A 86 -45.41 11.45 7.81
C PHE A 86 -44.63 10.55 8.79
N SER A 87 -44.83 10.78 10.10
CA SER A 87 -44.14 10.02 11.14
C SER A 87 -44.63 8.59 11.28
N GLU A 88 -45.95 8.37 11.24
CA GLU A 88 -46.52 7.02 11.22
C GLU A 88 -46.07 6.24 10.00
N PHE A 89 -46.03 6.90 8.85
CA PHE A 89 -45.51 6.28 7.64
C PHE A 89 -44.03 5.90 7.78
N GLY A 90 -43.20 6.79 8.33
CA GLY A 90 -41.80 6.48 8.64
C GLY A 90 -41.63 5.31 9.62
N LYS A 91 -42.53 5.19 10.60
CA LYS A 91 -42.54 4.10 11.58
C LYS A 91 -42.74 2.73 10.92
N THR A 92 -43.71 2.61 10.01
CA THR A 92 -43.95 1.35 9.27
C THR A 92 -42.72 0.92 8.45
N PHE A 93 -42.01 1.86 7.82
CA PHE A 93 -40.79 1.57 7.06
C PHE A 93 -39.63 1.16 7.96
N MET A 94 -39.51 1.77 9.13
CA MET A 94 -38.50 1.44 10.13
C MET A 94 -38.68 0.02 10.67
N GLU A 95 -39.92 -0.40 10.95
CA GLU A 95 -40.24 -1.76 11.42
C GLU A 95 -39.86 -2.83 10.39
N GLN A 96 -40.06 -2.51 9.10
CA GLN A 96 -39.65 -3.33 7.95
C GLN A 96 -38.14 -3.26 7.64
N GLY A 97 -37.37 -2.37 8.28
CA GLY A 97 -35.95 -2.16 8.02
C GLY A 97 -35.65 -1.60 6.62
N ARG A 98 -36.59 -0.82 6.05
CA ARG A 98 -36.46 -0.17 4.73
C ARG A 98 -36.07 1.30 4.89
N HIS A 99 -35.22 1.80 3.99
CA HIS A 99 -34.78 3.20 4.01
C HIS A 99 -35.96 4.17 3.83
N PHE A 100 -36.10 5.14 4.73
CA PHE A 100 -37.15 6.15 4.71
C PHE A 100 -36.57 7.57 4.57
N PHE A 101 -37.07 8.31 3.57
CA PHE A 101 -36.67 9.69 3.24
C PHE A 101 -37.86 10.46 2.71
N ALA A 102 -37.80 11.79 2.79
CA ALA A 102 -38.75 12.69 2.14
C ALA A 102 -38.97 12.36 0.66
N ILE A 103 -37.93 11.94 -0.07
CA ILE A 103 -38.07 11.56 -1.49
C ILE A 103 -38.92 10.29 -1.69
N LYS A 104 -38.90 9.34 -0.75
CA LYS A 104 -39.75 8.14 -0.81
C LYS A 104 -41.20 8.51 -0.60
N PHE A 105 -41.47 9.45 0.31
CA PHE A 105 -42.80 10.02 0.48
C PHE A 105 -43.24 10.83 -0.75
N CYS A 106 -42.35 11.64 -1.33
CA CYS A 106 -42.62 12.37 -2.58
C CYS A 106 -42.91 11.45 -3.78
N ASN A 107 -42.23 10.29 -3.88
CA ASN A 107 -42.49 9.30 -4.92
C ASN A 107 -43.91 8.71 -4.83
N LEU A 108 -44.52 8.68 -3.64
CA LEU A 108 -45.87 8.15 -3.44
C LEU A 108 -46.95 9.17 -3.79
N ILE A 109 -46.67 10.44 -3.51
CA ILE A 109 -47.56 11.58 -3.79
C ILE A 109 -47.48 11.97 -5.28
N ASN A 110 -46.27 11.96 -5.86
CA ASN A 110 -46.05 12.29 -7.27
C ASN A 110 -44.92 11.45 -7.87
N PRO A 111 -45.25 10.27 -8.47
CA PRO A 111 -44.26 9.36 -9.03
C PRO A 111 -43.41 9.96 -10.16
N LYS A 112 -43.99 10.86 -10.98
CA LYS A 112 -43.32 11.44 -12.16
C LYS A 112 -42.52 12.71 -11.84
N GLY A 113 -42.82 13.40 -10.74
CA GLY A 113 -42.25 14.70 -10.38
C GLY A 113 -41.62 14.80 -8.97
N SER A 114 -41.33 13.68 -8.32
CA SER A 114 -40.93 13.63 -6.90
C SER A 114 -39.72 14.50 -6.51
N LYS A 115 -38.71 14.60 -7.40
CA LYS A 115 -37.53 15.45 -7.17
C LYS A 115 -37.89 16.93 -7.20
N GLN A 116 -38.70 17.34 -8.17
CA GLN A 116 -39.15 18.74 -8.32
C GLN A 116 -40.02 19.14 -7.13
N LEU A 117 -40.91 18.24 -6.68
CA LEU A 117 -41.77 18.47 -5.51
C LEU A 117 -40.96 18.63 -4.21
N ARG A 118 -39.95 17.76 -3.99
CA ARG A 118 -39.07 17.88 -2.82
C ARG A 118 -38.28 19.18 -2.81
N THR A 119 -37.78 19.63 -3.96
CA THR A 119 -37.02 20.88 -4.07
C THR A 119 -37.91 22.10 -3.84
N ALA A 120 -39.15 22.08 -4.37
CA ALA A 120 -40.09 23.18 -4.21
C ALA A 120 -40.54 23.38 -2.74
N TYR A 121 -40.74 22.29 -2.00
CA TYR A 121 -41.21 22.32 -0.60
C TYR A 121 -40.17 21.78 0.39
N LYS A 122 -38.91 22.18 0.20
CA LYS A 122 -37.77 21.69 0.98
C LYS A 122 -37.95 21.92 2.49
N SER A 123 -38.43 23.10 2.90
CA SER A 123 -38.71 23.49 4.29
C SER A 123 -39.68 22.53 4.99
N LEU A 124 -40.80 22.21 4.34
CA LEU A 124 -41.83 21.31 4.86
C LEU A 124 -41.25 19.93 5.14
N PHE A 125 -40.56 19.35 4.15
CA PHE A 125 -40.01 18.00 4.28
C PHE A 125 -38.84 17.91 5.26
N GLU A 126 -38.00 18.94 5.36
CA GLU A 126 -36.95 19.00 6.39
C GLU A 126 -37.56 19.06 7.80
N THR A 127 -38.63 19.87 7.97
CA THR A 127 -39.35 19.93 9.25
C THR A 127 -40.01 18.58 9.59
N ALA A 128 -40.57 17.89 8.60
CA ALA A 128 -41.17 16.57 8.79
C ALA A 128 -40.14 15.49 9.16
N GLU A 129 -38.97 15.51 8.52
CA GLU A 129 -37.86 14.62 8.87
C GLU A 129 -37.35 14.89 10.30
N GLN A 130 -37.23 16.16 10.70
CA GLN A 130 -36.85 16.53 12.07
C GLN A 130 -37.89 16.11 13.12
N TYR A 131 -39.18 16.27 12.81
CA TYR A 131 -40.27 15.86 13.69
C TYR A 131 -40.27 14.33 13.88
N PHE A 132 -40.12 13.56 12.79
CA PHE A 132 -39.97 12.11 12.86
C PHE A 132 -38.75 11.68 13.69
N ASP A 133 -37.61 12.36 13.51
CA ASP A 133 -36.39 12.08 14.28
C ASP A 133 -36.59 12.32 15.79
N CYS A 134 -37.31 13.39 16.17
CA CYS A 134 -37.54 13.74 17.56
C CYS A 134 -38.62 12.90 18.24
N GLN A 135 -39.71 12.56 17.55
CA GLN A 135 -40.86 11.90 18.17
C GLN A 135 -40.80 10.37 18.09
N ILE A 136 -40.30 9.81 16.99
CA ILE A 136 -40.30 8.36 16.77
C ILE A 136 -38.90 7.78 16.95
N VAL A 137 -37.91 8.28 16.19
CA VAL A 137 -36.56 7.71 16.18
C VAL A 137 -35.90 7.81 17.56
N PHE A 138 -36.02 8.96 18.23
CA PHE A 138 -35.46 9.17 19.57
C PHE A 138 -36.00 8.16 20.59
N VAL A 139 -37.32 7.96 20.64
CA VAL A 139 -37.97 7.04 21.59
C VAL A 139 -37.57 5.59 21.29
N GLU A 140 -37.61 5.20 20.01
CA GLU A 140 -37.26 3.84 19.58
C GLU A 140 -35.78 3.52 19.81
N LEU A 141 -34.87 4.46 19.56
CA LEU A 141 -33.44 4.29 19.84
C LEU A 141 -33.17 4.21 21.34
N LYS A 142 -33.81 5.08 22.15
CA LYS A 142 -33.68 5.05 23.61
C LYS A 142 -34.10 3.68 24.16
N ASN A 143 -35.25 3.17 23.72
CA ASN A 143 -35.72 1.83 24.09
C ASN A 143 -34.77 0.73 23.62
N ALA A 144 -34.27 0.81 22.38
CA ALA A 144 -33.34 -0.17 21.84
C ALA A 144 -32.00 -0.21 22.61
N PHE A 145 -31.48 0.94 23.03
CA PHE A 145 -30.26 1.05 23.83
C PHE A 145 -30.48 0.52 25.25
N ASN A 146 -31.56 0.91 25.92
CA ASN A 146 -31.88 0.44 27.27
C ASN A 146 -32.07 -1.08 27.34
N HIS A 147 -32.71 -1.68 26.33
CA HIS A 147 -32.89 -3.13 26.24
C HIS A 147 -31.71 -3.87 25.57
N CYS A 148 -30.63 -3.16 25.23
CA CYS A 148 -29.46 -3.72 24.56
C CYS A 148 -29.76 -4.55 23.29
N SER A 149 -30.78 -4.15 22.52
CA SER A 149 -31.27 -4.93 21.38
C SER A 149 -30.55 -4.58 20.08
N ILE A 150 -29.48 -5.34 19.78
CA ILE A 150 -28.64 -5.17 18.58
C ILE A 150 -29.48 -5.23 17.28
N LYS A 151 -30.42 -6.17 17.20
CA LYS A 151 -31.29 -6.35 16.02
C LYS A 151 -32.14 -5.10 15.75
N ARG A 152 -32.64 -4.42 16.80
CA ARG A 152 -33.45 -3.21 16.67
C ARG A 152 -32.60 -2.03 16.24
N VAL A 153 -31.40 -1.85 16.83
CA VAL A 153 -30.44 -0.80 16.42
C VAL A 153 -30.05 -0.97 14.95
N HIS A 154 -29.78 -2.19 14.49
CA HIS A 154 -29.47 -2.46 13.08
C HIS A 154 -30.64 -2.10 12.14
N LYS A 155 -31.88 -2.41 12.52
CA LYS A 155 -33.08 -2.03 11.74
C LYS A 155 -33.24 -0.52 11.64
N ILE A 156 -33.07 0.20 12.76
CA ILE A 156 -33.17 1.66 12.80
C ILE A 156 -32.05 2.31 11.98
N TYR A 157 -30.80 1.83 12.13
CA TYR A 157 -29.67 2.32 11.35
C TYR A 157 -29.88 2.09 9.84
N ARG A 158 -30.42 0.93 9.45
CA ARG A 158 -30.76 0.63 8.04
C ARG A 158 -31.93 1.46 7.52
N ALA A 159 -32.84 1.92 8.38
CA ALA A 159 -33.96 2.76 7.97
C ALA A 159 -33.52 4.22 7.73
N LEU A 160 -32.45 4.67 8.38
CA LEU A 160 -32.01 6.07 8.40
C LEU A 160 -30.75 6.30 7.55
N HIS A 161 -30.46 7.58 7.27
CA HIS A 161 -29.12 7.99 6.83
C HIS A 161 -28.16 8.05 8.02
N SER A 162 -26.88 7.78 7.78
CA SER A 162 -25.83 7.78 8.81
C SER A 162 -25.82 9.09 9.62
N THR A 163 -25.87 10.24 8.95
CA THR A 163 -25.87 11.56 9.61
C THR A 163 -27.07 11.78 10.54
N ARG A 164 -28.29 11.35 10.14
CA ARG A 164 -29.50 11.49 10.95
C ARG A 164 -29.47 10.58 12.17
N PHE A 165 -29.07 9.33 11.98
CA PHE A 165 -28.85 8.39 13.09
C PHE A 165 -27.89 9.01 14.12
N TYR A 166 -26.75 9.53 13.67
CA TYR A 166 -25.75 10.09 14.58
C TYR A 166 -26.21 11.37 15.30
N ASN A 167 -27.01 12.21 14.66
CA ASN A 167 -27.58 13.39 15.30
C ASN A 167 -28.55 13.02 16.43
N VAL A 168 -29.34 11.96 16.26
CA VAL A 168 -30.24 11.47 17.32
C VAL A 168 -29.45 10.77 18.43
N THR A 169 -28.46 9.93 18.10
CA THR A 169 -27.63 9.28 19.13
C THR A 169 -26.84 10.28 19.97
N LYS A 170 -26.46 11.44 19.41
CA LYS A 170 -25.82 12.52 20.17
C LYS A 170 -26.70 13.02 21.32
N LYS A 171 -28.03 13.01 21.16
CA LYS A 171 -28.97 13.40 22.22
C LYS A 171 -29.16 12.31 23.29
N LEU A 172 -28.69 11.09 23.04
CA LEU A 172 -28.83 9.90 23.89
C LEU A 172 -27.45 9.36 24.29
N GLU A 173 -26.52 10.25 24.64
CA GLU A 173 -25.11 9.90 24.87
C GLU A 173 -24.96 8.82 25.94
N HIS A 174 -25.60 9.00 27.10
CA HIS A 174 -25.48 8.09 28.23
C HIS A 174 -26.04 6.69 27.93
N GLU A 175 -27.25 6.60 27.37
CA GLU A 175 -27.86 5.32 27.01
C GLU A 175 -27.07 4.61 25.90
N PHE A 176 -26.55 5.36 24.94
CA PHE A 176 -25.73 4.82 23.86
C PHE A 176 -24.39 4.27 24.37
N GLU A 177 -23.75 4.94 25.32
CA GLU A 177 -22.53 4.45 25.95
C GLU A 177 -22.74 3.15 26.73
N SER A 178 -23.81 3.08 27.53
CA SER A 178 -24.18 1.86 28.25
C SER A 178 -24.40 0.67 27.30
N TYR A 179 -25.10 0.91 26.19
CA TYR A 179 -25.29 -0.07 25.11
C TYR A 179 -23.97 -0.53 24.50
N LEU A 180 -23.06 0.40 24.16
CA LEU A 180 -21.75 0.06 23.59
C LEU A 180 -20.88 -0.73 24.58
N HIS A 181 -20.93 -0.41 25.87
CA HIS A 181 -20.25 -1.20 26.91
C HIS A 181 -20.78 -2.64 26.95
N HIS A 182 -22.10 -2.84 26.91
CA HIS A 182 -22.69 -4.18 26.86
C HIS A 182 -22.26 -4.97 25.61
N CYS A 183 -22.28 -4.33 24.43
CA CYS A 183 -21.81 -4.94 23.19
C CYS A 183 -20.33 -5.33 23.24
N LEU A 184 -19.50 -4.49 23.87
CA LEU A 184 -18.08 -4.75 24.04
C LEU A 184 -17.82 -5.95 24.97
N LEU A 185 -18.57 -6.08 26.06
CA LEU A 185 -18.47 -7.23 26.97
C LEU A 185 -18.82 -8.55 26.26
N LYS A 186 -19.89 -8.59 25.46
CA LYS A 186 -20.22 -9.78 24.66
C LYS A 186 -19.14 -10.11 23.62
N LEU A 187 -18.53 -9.10 23.00
CA LEU A 187 -17.39 -9.32 22.11
C LEU A 187 -16.16 -9.89 22.84
N LEU A 188 -15.92 -9.46 24.10
CA LEU A 188 -14.88 -10.03 24.95
C LEU A 188 -15.14 -11.50 25.28
N GLU A 189 -16.38 -11.85 25.66
CA GLU A 189 -16.78 -13.23 25.96
C GLU A 189 -16.60 -14.17 24.77
N SER A 190 -16.81 -13.67 23.55
CA SER A 190 -16.56 -14.43 22.31
C SER A 190 -15.10 -14.61 21.91
N ASN A 191 -14.12 -14.17 22.72
CA ASN A 191 -12.67 -14.29 22.48
C ASN A 191 -12.19 -13.70 21.14
N GLN A 192 -12.92 -12.76 20.53
CA GLN A 192 -12.50 -12.13 19.27
C GLN A 192 -11.69 -10.86 19.54
N GLY A 193 -10.59 -10.65 18.79
CA GLY A 193 -9.78 -9.42 18.90
C GLY A 193 -10.60 -8.14 18.69
N ILE A 194 -10.41 -7.15 19.56
CA ILE A 194 -11.23 -5.94 19.61
C ILE A 194 -10.54 -4.80 18.85
N ASN A 195 -11.25 -4.24 17.90
CA ASN A 195 -10.91 -2.97 17.28
C ASN A 195 -12.19 -2.20 16.97
N TYR A 196 -12.05 -0.90 16.70
CA TYR A 196 -13.18 -0.03 16.37
C TYR A 196 -14.09 -0.63 15.29
N THR A 197 -13.52 -1.12 14.19
CA THR A 197 -14.27 -1.65 13.05
C THR A 197 -15.12 -2.85 13.45
N ARG A 198 -14.64 -3.70 14.36
CA ARG A 198 -15.38 -4.86 14.87
C ARG A 198 -16.48 -4.47 15.85
N LEU A 199 -16.21 -3.55 16.77
CA LEU A 199 -17.24 -3.06 17.69
C LEU A 199 -18.37 -2.35 16.92
N HIS A 200 -18.03 -1.50 15.95
CA HIS A 200 -19.02 -0.87 15.07
C HIS A 200 -19.84 -1.89 14.27
N LYS A 201 -19.18 -2.93 13.74
CA LYS A 201 -19.84 -4.02 13.01
C LYS A 201 -20.85 -4.79 13.85
N TYR A 202 -20.50 -5.01 15.10
CA TYR A 202 -21.32 -5.76 16.03
C TYR A 202 -22.48 -4.93 16.59
N ALA A 203 -22.23 -3.67 16.92
CA ALA A 203 -23.19 -2.82 17.64
C ALA A 203 -24.11 -2.00 16.73
N ILE A 204 -23.67 -1.61 15.53
CA ILE A 204 -24.37 -0.59 14.71
C ILE A 204 -24.69 -1.09 13.31
N SER A 205 -23.70 -1.56 12.55
CA SER A 205 -23.94 -1.98 11.17
C SER A 205 -22.86 -2.92 10.63
N PRO A 206 -23.25 -4.01 9.93
CA PRO A 206 -22.30 -4.93 9.30
C PRO A 206 -21.51 -4.31 8.13
N ALA A 207 -21.92 -3.14 7.61
CA ALA A 207 -21.20 -2.45 6.54
C ALA A 207 -19.88 -1.82 7.05
N VAL A 208 -18.80 -1.93 6.25
CA VAL A 208 -17.47 -1.40 6.62
C VAL A 208 -17.46 0.11 6.43
N ILE A 209 -17.53 0.87 7.52
CA ILE A 209 -17.25 2.30 7.50
C ILE A 209 -15.83 2.52 8.05
N SER A 210 -15.02 3.26 7.30
CA SER A 210 -13.69 3.69 7.72
C SER A 210 -13.82 4.60 8.95
N PHE A 211 -12.98 4.38 9.98
CA PHE A 211 -12.91 5.22 11.19
C PHE A 211 -12.84 6.71 10.85
N ASN A 212 -12.12 7.07 9.78
CA ASN A 212 -11.86 8.46 9.37
C ASN A 212 -13.07 9.18 8.75
N ASN A 213 -14.15 8.48 8.39
CA ASN A 213 -15.31 9.08 7.72
C ASN A 213 -16.48 9.35 8.69
N GLN A 214 -16.25 9.29 10.01
CA GLN A 214 -17.28 9.46 11.02
C GLN A 214 -17.18 10.79 11.78
N ASN A 215 -18.30 11.16 12.42
CA ASN A 215 -18.43 12.34 13.25
C ASN A 215 -17.42 12.29 14.43
N GLN A 216 -16.74 13.40 14.70
CA GLN A 216 -15.63 13.50 15.65
C GLN A 216 -16.03 13.13 17.09
N GLU A 217 -17.27 13.43 17.50
CA GLU A 217 -17.75 13.12 18.86
C GLU A 217 -17.93 11.62 19.10
N LEU A 218 -18.41 10.88 18.10
CA LEU A 218 -18.53 9.42 18.21
C LEU A 218 -17.16 8.75 18.28
N GLN A 219 -16.18 9.26 17.54
CA GLN A 219 -14.81 8.78 17.67
C GLN A 219 -14.30 8.95 19.10
N LYS A 220 -14.65 10.05 19.80
CA LYS A 220 -14.29 10.24 21.21
C LYS A 220 -14.94 9.20 22.11
N ILE A 221 -16.25 8.97 21.99
CA ILE A 221 -16.99 7.97 22.78
C ILE A 221 -16.40 6.57 22.57
N PHE A 222 -16.25 6.14 21.32
CA PHE A 222 -15.64 4.86 20.98
C PHE A 222 -14.20 4.75 21.51
N THR A 223 -13.42 5.82 21.39
CA THR A 223 -12.05 5.85 21.90
C THR A 223 -12.03 5.77 23.42
N ARG A 224 -12.90 6.50 24.12
CA ARG A 224 -13.04 6.44 25.59
C ARG A 224 -13.39 5.04 26.06
N ILE A 225 -14.47 4.45 25.54
CA ILE A 225 -14.92 3.09 25.90
C ILE A 225 -13.84 2.04 25.62
N LEU A 226 -13.20 2.12 24.45
CA LEU A 226 -12.10 1.22 24.13
C LEU A 226 -10.94 1.45 25.10
N THR A 227 -10.55 2.70 25.36
CA THR A 227 -9.43 3.03 26.27
C THR A 227 -9.71 2.57 27.69
N ASP A 228 -10.89 2.81 28.25
CA ASP A 228 -11.28 2.43 29.62
C ASP A 228 -11.35 0.91 29.83
N ASN A 229 -11.72 0.14 28.80
CA ASN A 229 -11.66 -1.33 28.86
C ASN A 229 -10.28 -1.89 28.48
N PHE A 230 -9.52 -1.19 27.64
CA PHE A 230 -8.11 -1.52 27.40
C PHE A 230 -7.27 -1.30 28.67
N GLU A 231 -7.58 -0.26 29.47
CA GLU A 231 -7.03 0.01 30.81
C GLU A 231 -7.21 -1.20 31.74
N LYS A 232 -8.42 -1.78 31.80
CA LYS A 232 -8.73 -2.98 32.60
C LYS A 232 -8.05 -4.26 32.09
N ASN A 233 -7.81 -4.38 30.79
CA ASN A 233 -7.16 -5.53 30.13
C ASN A 233 -5.63 -5.39 29.95
N LYS A 234 -4.97 -4.43 30.63
CA LYS A 234 -3.50 -4.23 30.62
C LYS A 234 -2.67 -5.38 31.24
N LYS A 235 -3.28 -6.49 31.66
CA LYS A 235 -2.54 -7.63 32.23
C LYS A 235 -1.93 -8.47 31.11
N ILE A 236 -0.66 -8.83 31.28
CA ILE A 236 0.03 -9.77 30.38
C ILE A 236 -0.73 -11.09 30.42
N LYS A 237 -1.21 -11.56 29.26
CA LYS A 237 -1.87 -12.86 29.11
C LYS A 237 -1.07 -13.71 28.14
N MET A 238 -0.24 -14.60 28.67
CA MET A 238 0.61 -15.51 27.91
C MET A 238 0.61 -16.91 28.55
N ASN A 239 -0.58 -17.45 28.84
CA ASN A 239 -0.69 -18.78 29.43
C ASN A 239 -0.53 -19.86 28.36
N LEU A 240 0.20 -20.92 28.69
CA LEU A 240 0.38 -22.07 27.80
C LEU A 240 -0.98 -22.76 27.53
N GLY A 241 -1.21 -23.18 26.29
CA GLY A 241 -2.41 -23.88 25.85
C GLY A 241 -3.57 -22.96 25.40
N GLU A 242 -3.57 -21.69 25.79
CA GLU A 242 -4.60 -20.73 25.35
C GLU A 242 -4.51 -20.45 23.84
N THR A 243 -5.64 -20.16 23.20
CA THR A 243 -5.68 -19.81 21.76
C THR A 243 -5.27 -18.37 21.47
N TYR A 244 -5.20 -17.51 22.50
CA TYR A 244 -5.00 -16.08 22.35
C TYR A 244 -4.07 -15.52 23.42
N TRP A 245 -3.01 -14.82 22.99
CA TRP A 245 -2.14 -14.07 23.89
C TRP A 245 -2.21 -12.57 23.67
N VAL A 246 -2.01 -11.83 24.75
CA VAL A 246 -2.03 -10.37 24.79
C VAL A 246 -0.78 -9.89 25.52
N LEU A 247 0.06 -9.14 24.81
CA LEU A 247 1.29 -8.55 25.35
C LEU A 247 1.24 -7.02 25.25
N PRO A 248 1.02 -6.31 26.36
CA PRO A 248 1.19 -4.87 26.41
C PRO A 248 2.67 -4.47 26.29
N TYR A 249 2.94 -3.32 25.67
CA TYR A 249 4.25 -2.68 25.61
C TYR A 249 4.09 -1.17 25.64
N ASN A 250 5.06 -0.49 26.25
CA ASN A 250 5.05 0.97 26.31
C ASN A 250 5.70 1.55 25.04
N ASP A 251 5.06 2.54 24.44
CA ASP A 251 5.63 3.42 23.43
C ASP A 251 5.62 4.84 24.00
N LEU A 252 6.73 5.23 24.64
CA LEU A 252 6.79 6.35 25.59
C LEU A 252 5.72 6.18 26.69
N GLN A 253 4.72 7.06 26.73
CA GLN A 253 3.63 7.03 27.71
C GLN A 253 2.45 6.17 27.25
N LEU A 254 2.37 5.83 25.96
CA LEU A 254 1.27 5.03 25.42
C LEU A 254 1.49 3.55 25.69
N LYS A 255 0.58 2.93 26.45
CA LYS A 255 0.47 1.48 26.54
C LYS A 255 -0.20 0.94 25.26
N ARG A 256 0.59 0.30 24.41
CA ARG A 256 0.12 -0.38 23.20
C ARG A 256 0.07 -1.88 23.42
N ILE A 257 -0.68 -2.60 22.59
CA ILE A 257 -0.87 -4.04 22.75
C ILE A 257 -0.46 -4.78 21.47
N LYS A 258 0.13 -5.96 21.63
CA LYS A 258 0.30 -6.97 20.58
C LYS A 258 -0.50 -8.21 20.93
N THR A 259 -1.28 -8.68 19.95
CA THR A 259 -2.10 -9.88 20.07
C THR A 259 -1.51 -11.00 19.23
N PHE A 260 -1.55 -12.22 19.75
CA PHE A 260 -1.10 -13.43 19.06
C PHE A 260 -2.27 -14.41 19.01
N ASP A 261 -2.60 -14.86 17.80
CA ASP A 261 -3.79 -15.67 17.52
C ASP A 261 -3.38 -17.04 16.98
N PHE A 262 -3.57 -18.05 17.84
CA PHE A 262 -3.23 -19.44 17.61
C PHE A 262 -4.45 -20.31 17.27
N ILE A 263 -5.62 -19.74 16.98
CA ILE A 263 -6.82 -20.54 16.66
C ILE A 263 -6.56 -21.53 15.53
N ASP A 264 -5.87 -21.07 14.49
CA ASP A 264 -5.65 -21.87 13.30
C ASP A 264 -4.63 -23.02 13.53
N PHE A 265 -3.95 -23.06 14.68
CA PHE A 265 -2.83 -23.98 14.90
C PHE A 265 -3.32 -25.33 15.43
N ILE A 266 -2.70 -26.41 14.97
CA ILE A 266 -2.83 -27.74 15.59
C ILE A 266 -2.37 -27.65 17.05
N PRO A 267 -3.09 -28.24 18.04
CA PRO A 267 -2.79 -28.08 19.46
C PRO A 267 -1.34 -28.35 19.88
N ILE A 268 -0.70 -29.37 19.29
CA ILE A 268 0.68 -29.73 19.60
C ILE A 268 1.67 -28.66 19.10
N LEU A 269 1.54 -28.25 17.83
CA LEU A 269 2.38 -27.21 17.22
C LEU A 269 2.14 -25.82 17.87
N ARG A 270 0.91 -25.57 18.32
CA ARG A 270 0.58 -24.39 19.13
C ARG A 270 1.42 -24.36 20.40
N ASN A 271 1.43 -25.44 21.17
CA ASN A 271 2.19 -25.52 22.41
C ASN A 271 3.69 -25.31 22.16
N GLU A 272 4.27 -25.98 21.16
CA GLU A 272 5.68 -25.79 20.79
C GLU A 272 6.02 -24.34 20.42
N THR A 273 5.16 -23.70 19.62
CA THR A 273 5.31 -22.28 19.24
C THR A 273 5.21 -21.37 20.45
N GLN A 274 4.26 -21.63 21.36
CA GLN A 274 4.07 -20.87 22.58
C GLN A 274 5.29 -20.97 23.49
N TRP A 275 5.80 -22.18 23.73
CA TRP A 275 7.01 -22.39 24.50
C TRP A 275 8.21 -21.61 23.93
N TYR A 276 8.37 -21.62 22.60
CA TYR A 276 9.42 -20.85 21.92
C TYR A 276 9.28 -19.34 22.11
N LEU A 277 8.07 -18.80 21.96
CA LEU A 277 7.82 -17.36 22.14
C LEU A 277 8.00 -16.91 23.60
N LEU A 278 7.58 -17.74 24.56
CA LEU A 278 7.81 -17.48 25.99
C LEU A 278 9.29 -17.47 26.35
N TYR A 279 10.09 -18.37 25.76
CA TYR A 279 11.53 -18.38 25.95
C TYR A 279 12.19 -17.06 25.53
N TRP A 280 11.84 -16.55 24.34
CA TRP A 280 12.36 -15.27 23.86
C TRP A 280 11.84 -14.07 24.67
N HIS A 281 10.60 -14.15 25.15
CA HIS A 281 10.06 -13.13 26.04
C HIS A 281 10.85 -13.07 27.37
N LYS A 282 11.14 -14.23 27.98
CA LYS A 282 11.97 -14.33 29.19
C LYS A 282 13.40 -13.83 28.99
N LYS A 283 13.95 -13.94 27.77
CA LYS A 283 15.24 -13.35 27.38
C LYS A 283 15.21 -11.82 27.16
N GLY A 284 14.07 -11.17 27.37
CA GLY A 284 13.94 -9.72 27.24
C GLY A 284 13.69 -9.23 25.81
N GLU A 285 13.21 -10.08 24.89
CA GLU A 285 12.82 -9.59 23.56
C GLU A 285 11.61 -8.65 23.61
N SER A 286 11.66 -7.58 22.81
CA SER A 286 10.55 -6.63 22.70
C SER A 286 9.29 -7.28 22.10
N ALA A 287 8.10 -6.80 22.49
CA ALA A 287 6.83 -7.24 21.92
C ALA A 287 6.77 -7.12 20.38
N LYS A 288 7.42 -6.11 19.80
CA LYS A 288 7.52 -5.94 18.33
C LYS A 288 8.37 -7.04 17.69
N SER A 289 9.43 -7.50 18.35
CA SER A 289 10.29 -8.59 17.87
C SER A 289 9.56 -9.93 17.98
N LEU A 290 8.90 -10.21 19.11
CA LEU A 290 8.09 -11.41 19.31
C LEU A 290 6.97 -11.51 18.27
N ALA A 291 6.28 -10.42 17.97
CA ALA A 291 5.26 -10.39 16.92
C ALA A 291 5.84 -10.77 15.55
N ARG A 292 7.04 -10.29 15.19
CA ARG A 292 7.69 -10.68 13.91
C ARG A 292 8.00 -12.17 13.86
N ARG A 293 8.55 -12.74 14.95
CA ARG A 293 8.81 -14.19 15.06
C ARG A 293 7.53 -14.99 14.90
N PHE A 294 6.48 -14.60 15.63
CA PHE A 294 5.17 -15.25 15.56
C PHE A 294 4.59 -15.25 14.14
N PHE A 295 4.56 -14.11 13.43
CA PHE A 295 4.01 -14.08 12.07
C PHE A 295 4.82 -14.89 11.06
N ASN A 296 6.14 -14.96 11.24
CA ASN A 296 7.00 -15.82 10.42
C ASN A 296 6.71 -17.30 10.67
N ILE A 297 6.58 -17.71 11.93
CA ILE A 297 6.22 -19.08 12.32
C ILE A 297 4.80 -19.42 11.87
N LYS A 298 3.82 -18.53 12.05
CA LYS A 298 2.43 -18.71 11.62
C LYS A 298 2.34 -19.08 10.14
N ARG A 299 3.15 -18.46 9.27
CA ARG A 299 3.17 -18.82 7.83
C ARG A 299 3.62 -20.26 7.60
N ILE A 300 4.65 -20.71 8.34
CA ILE A 300 5.17 -22.07 8.24
C ILE A 300 4.16 -23.08 8.79
N MET A 301 3.57 -22.80 9.96
CA MET A 301 2.58 -23.67 10.60
C MET A 301 1.34 -23.86 9.72
N LEU A 302 0.81 -22.77 9.15
CA LEU A 302 -0.32 -22.84 8.21
C LEU A 302 0.05 -23.59 6.91
N ALA A 303 1.29 -23.49 6.45
CA ALA A 303 1.75 -24.24 5.29
C ALA A 303 1.85 -25.75 5.60
N LEU A 304 2.40 -26.13 6.76
CA LEU A 304 2.49 -27.52 7.21
C LEU A 304 1.10 -28.16 7.39
N GLN A 305 0.14 -27.43 7.97
CA GLN A 305 -1.22 -27.92 8.17
C GLN A 305 -1.96 -28.18 6.84
N ARG A 306 -1.60 -27.47 5.76
CA ARG A 306 -2.15 -27.75 4.42
C ARG A 306 -1.59 -29.03 3.80
N LEU A 307 -0.39 -29.46 4.21
CA LEU A 307 0.22 -30.69 3.71
C LEU A 307 -0.36 -31.91 4.41
N SER A 308 -0.49 -31.85 5.74
CA SER A 308 -1.09 -32.91 6.55
C SER A 308 -1.73 -32.32 7.82
N PRO A 309 -2.90 -32.81 8.26
CA PRO A 309 -3.52 -32.41 9.51
C PRO A 309 -2.91 -33.11 10.74
N ASN A 310 -2.14 -34.19 10.57
CA ASN A 310 -1.74 -35.10 11.67
C ASN A 310 -0.28 -34.93 12.10
N TRP A 311 0.10 -33.74 12.54
CA TRP A 311 1.46 -33.47 13.04
C TRP A 311 1.59 -33.76 14.54
N THR A 312 2.56 -34.60 14.89
CA THR A 312 2.88 -34.96 16.28
C THR A 312 4.00 -34.12 16.90
N SER A 313 4.84 -33.45 16.09
CA SER A 313 5.83 -32.46 16.54
C SER A 313 6.41 -31.71 15.34
N PHE A 314 6.84 -30.47 15.53
CA PHE A 314 7.61 -29.73 14.52
C PHE A 314 8.98 -30.38 14.22
N LEU A 315 9.49 -31.21 15.13
CA LEU A 315 10.74 -31.96 14.92
C LEU A 315 10.60 -33.10 13.92
N ASN A 316 9.37 -33.53 13.60
CA ASN A 316 9.12 -34.62 12.67
C ASN A 316 9.10 -34.16 11.20
N VAL A 317 9.32 -32.87 10.96
CA VAL A 317 9.40 -32.33 9.60
C VAL A 317 10.62 -32.91 8.87
N SER A 318 10.40 -33.45 7.67
CA SER A 318 11.42 -33.97 6.76
C SER A 318 11.85 -32.92 5.74
N TYR A 319 12.94 -33.19 5.02
CA TYR A 319 13.41 -32.28 3.97
C TYR A 319 12.41 -32.15 2.80
N VAL A 320 11.69 -33.23 2.47
CA VAL A 320 10.66 -33.23 1.41
C VAL A 320 9.54 -32.27 1.79
N GLU A 321 9.09 -32.31 3.04
CA GLU A 321 8.05 -31.41 3.54
C GLU A 321 8.53 -29.96 3.59
N VAL A 322 9.83 -29.71 3.86
CA VAL A 322 10.40 -28.35 3.76
C VAL A 322 10.30 -27.81 2.33
N LEU A 323 10.55 -28.64 1.31
CA LEU A 323 10.39 -28.24 -0.10
C LEU A 323 8.92 -27.97 -0.44
N GLN A 324 8.01 -28.83 0.01
CA GLN A 324 6.57 -28.63 -0.16
C GLN A 324 6.07 -27.37 0.55
N VAL A 325 6.57 -27.07 1.75
CA VAL A 325 6.28 -25.81 2.47
C VAL A 325 6.78 -24.61 1.66
N PHE A 326 7.97 -24.69 1.07
CA PHE A 326 8.48 -23.64 0.19
C PHE A 326 7.56 -23.42 -1.02
N ASP A 327 7.09 -24.48 -1.66
CA ASP A 327 6.16 -24.41 -2.79
C ASP A 327 4.80 -23.83 -2.39
N VAL A 328 4.23 -24.29 -1.26
CA VAL A 328 2.98 -23.73 -0.73
C VAL A 328 3.13 -22.23 -0.45
N LEU A 329 4.25 -21.81 0.14
CA LEU A 329 4.51 -20.40 0.42
C LEU A 329 4.73 -19.58 -0.86
N SER A 330 5.38 -20.13 -1.88
CA SER A 330 5.60 -19.44 -3.15
C SER A 330 4.30 -19.23 -3.93
N GLN A 331 3.33 -20.14 -3.77
CA GLN A 331 2.01 -20.07 -4.40
C GLN A 331 1.00 -19.26 -3.58
N THR A 332 1.18 -19.15 -2.27
CA THR A 332 0.24 -18.46 -1.38
C THR A 332 0.16 -16.97 -1.67
N ARG A 333 -1.07 -16.48 -1.87
CA ARG A 333 -1.37 -15.05 -2.03
C ARG A 333 -1.58 -14.38 -0.67
N THR A 334 -1.19 -13.11 -0.59
CA THR A 334 -1.42 -12.24 0.58
C THR A 334 -2.90 -12.13 0.93
N SER A 335 -3.24 -11.76 2.18
CA SER A 335 -4.63 -11.63 2.68
C SER A 335 -5.52 -10.69 1.85
N THR A 336 -4.94 -9.78 1.08
CA THR A 336 -5.63 -8.91 0.12
C THR A 336 -5.88 -9.57 -1.24
N ASN A 337 -5.53 -10.85 -1.40
CA ASN A 337 -5.59 -11.71 -2.60
C ASN A 337 -4.92 -11.16 -3.88
N LYS A 338 -4.12 -10.08 -3.77
CA LYS A 338 -3.55 -9.33 -4.90
C LYS A 338 -2.15 -9.77 -5.33
N LYS A 339 -1.29 -10.25 -4.40
CA LYS A 339 0.14 -10.56 -4.69
C LYS A 339 0.61 -11.81 -3.95
N LYS A 340 1.46 -12.63 -4.60
CA LYS A 340 2.20 -13.75 -3.99
C LYS A 340 3.21 -13.25 -2.96
N TYR A 341 3.66 -14.12 -2.05
CA TYR A 341 4.73 -13.75 -1.12
C TYR A 341 6.05 -13.47 -1.85
N LYS A 342 6.73 -12.38 -1.46
CA LYS A 342 8.09 -12.08 -1.94
C LYS A 342 9.07 -13.13 -1.42
N LEU A 343 10.07 -13.51 -2.21
CA LEU A 343 11.12 -14.48 -1.83
C LEU A 343 11.80 -14.10 -0.49
N LYS A 344 12.03 -12.81 -0.24
CA LYS A 344 12.62 -12.33 1.03
C LYS A 344 11.74 -12.64 2.25
N THR A 345 10.42 -12.59 2.11
CA THR A 345 9.47 -12.93 3.17
C THR A 345 9.50 -14.44 3.46
N ILE A 346 9.60 -15.25 2.40
CA ILE A 346 9.72 -16.70 2.50
C ILE A 346 11.04 -17.05 3.20
N GLN A 347 12.16 -16.46 2.76
CA GLN A 347 13.48 -16.61 3.40
C GLN A 347 13.43 -16.28 4.89
N SER A 348 12.78 -15.16 5.26
CA SER A 348 12.65 -14.74 6.66
C SER A 348 11.86 -15.75 7.48
N SER A 349 10.80 -16.32 6.90
CA SER A 349 9.96 -17.33 7.55
C SER A 349 10.72 -18.65 7.75
N ILE A 350 11.48 -19.09 6.74
CA ILE A 350 12.32 -20.28 6.79
C ILE A 350 13.49 -20.09 7.76
N SER A 351 14.06 -18.89 7.84
CA SER A 351 15.14 -18.58 8.79
C SER A 351 14.66 -18.65 10.25
N GLU A 352 13.45 -18.16 10.54
CA GLU A 352 12.84 -18.35 11.86
C GLU A 352 12.50 -19.82 12.14
N ALA A 353 12.04 -20.57 11.13
CA ALA A 353 11.80 -22.01 11.26
C ALA A 353 13.08 -22.78 11.60
N ARG A 354 14.23 -22.41 11.02
CA ARG A 354 15.54 -22.99 11.38
C ARG A 354 15.83 -22.81 12.86
N ILE A 355 15.64 -21.59 13.37
CA ILE A 355 15.90 -21.23 14.77
C ILE A 355 14.92 -21.97 15.70
N LEU A 356 13.64 -22.03 15.33
CA LEU A 356 12.62 -22.77 16.09
C LEU A 356 12.98 -24.26 16.19
N PHE A 357 13.36 -24.89 15.07
CA PHE A 357 13.74 -26.30 15.03
C PHE A 357 14.96 -26.58 15.90
N ASP A 358 16.03 -25.79 15.76
CA ASP A 358 17.25 -25.94 16.58
C ASP A 358 16.94 -25.74 18.08
N TRP A 359 16.06 -24.80 18.40
CA TRP A 359 15.62 -24.56 19.78
C TRP A 359 14.82 -25.74 20.35
N LEU A 360 13.87 -26.29 19.59
CA LEU A 360 13.10 -27.47 19.99
C LEU A 360 14.01 -28.71 20.15
N LYS A 361 14.96 -28.90 19.22
CA LYS A 361 15.97 -29.96 19.29
C LYS A 361 16.75 -29.91 20.60
N ASN A 362 17.22 -28.71 20.98
CA ASN A 362 17.96 -28.51 22.22
C ASN A 362 17.08 -28.66 23.46
N LYS A 363 15.81 -28.21 23.41
CA LYS A 363 14.86 -28.36 24.51
C LYS A 363 14.57 -29.84 24.81
N ASP A 364 14.36 -30.64 23.76
CA ASP A 364 14.00 -32.07 23.87
C ASP A 364 15.24 -32.99 23.93
N LYS A 365 16.45 -32.42 23.99
CA LYS A 365 17.74 -33.14 24.03
C LYS A 365 17.93 -34.17 22.90
N LYS A 366 17.44 -33.87 21.69
CA LYS A 366 17.53 -34.77 20.52
C LYS A 366 18.78 -34.49 19.68
N GLU A 367 19.97 -34.70 20.23
CA GLU A 367 21.24 -34.25 19.62
C GLU A 367 21.53 -34.84 18.22
N GLY A 368 21.04 -36.06 17.94
CA GLY A 368 21.21 -36.73 16.64
C GLY A 368 20.33 -36.21 15.49
N LEU A 369 19.34 -35.34 15.74
CA LEU A 369 18.41 -34.90 14.71
C LEU A 369 19.00 -33.77 13.84
N ASN A 370 19.02 -33.97 12.53
CA ASN A 370 19.47 -32.95 11.58
C ASN A 370 18.35 -32.00 11.20
N ASN A 371 18.62 -30.68 11.22
CA ASN A 371 17.63 -29.67 10.87
C ASN A 371 17.39 -29.63 9.34
N PRO A 372 16.20 -30.05 8.85
CA PRO A 372 15.91 -30.11 7.42
C PRO A 372 15.86 -28.71 6.77
N PHE A 373 15.49 -27.66 7.52
CA PHE A 373 15.41 -26.29 7.02
C PHE A 373 16.79 -25.70 6.69
N ARG A 374 17.89 -26.27 7.21
CA ARG A 374 19.26 -25.84 6.89
C ARG A 374 19.74 -26.35 5.53
N ARG A 375 19.15 -27.42 5.01
CA ARG A 375 19.48 -27.98 3.69
C ARG A 375 19.00 -27.08 2.55
N LEU A 376 17.88 -26.38 2.74
CA LEU A 376 17.36 -25.44 1.75
C LEU A 376 18.20 -24.16 1.71
N ARG A 377 18.97 -23.96 0.63
CA ARG A 377 19.73 -22.74 0.38
C ARG A 377 19.12 -21.98 -0.80
N LEU A 378 18.69 -20.75 -0.54
CA LEU A 378 18.17 -19.85 -1.56
C LEU A 378 19.34 -18.94 -2.00
N HIS A 379 19.87 -19.18 -3.20
CA HIS A 379 20.93 -18.38 -3.79
C HIS A 379 20.37 -17.13 -4.48
N ASN A 380 21.17 -16.06 -4.56
CA ASN A 380 20.86 -14.82 -5.32
C ASN A 380 19.54 -14.11 -4.94
N ILE A 381 19.01 -14.29 -3.74
CA ILE A 381 17.74 -13.64 -3.33
C ILE A 381 17.80 -12.12 -3.46
N ASP A 382 18.97 -11.54 -3.23
CA ASP A 382 19.15 -10.09 -3.26
C ASP A 382 19.02 -9.51 -4.69
N SER A 383 19.18 -10.31 -5.75
CA SER A 383 18.90 -9.85 -7.13
C SER A 383 17.40 -9.77 -7.43
N PHE A 384 16.55 -10.46 -6.65
CA PHE A 384 15.10 -10.40 -6.76
C PHE A 384 14.46 -9.32 -5.87
N VAL A 385 15.28 -8.53 -5.17
CA VAL A 385 14.81 -7.37 -4.41
C VAL A 385 14.92 -6.15 -5.30
N GLU A 386 13.80 -5.51 -5.60
CA GLU A 386 13.78 -4.18 -6.22
C GLU A 386 14.60 -3.22 -5.34
N ASN A 387 15.79 -2.85 -5.82
CA ASN A 387 16.63 -1.88 -5.14
C ASN A 387 16.00 -0.50 -5.33
N SER A 388 15.70 0.20 -4.23
CA SER A 388 15.33 1.61 -4.33
C SER A 388 16.49 2.38 -4.94
N HIS A 389 16.26 3.10 -6.04
CA HIS A 389 17.28 3.96 -6.64
C HIS A 389 17.59 5.15 -5.74
N TYR A 390 18.74 5.80 -5.94
CA TYR A 390 18.97 7.11 -5.34
C TYR A 390 17.97 8.12 -5.93
N MET A 391 17.71 9.19 -5.22
CA MET A 391 16.86 10.28 -5.70
C MET A 391 17.68 11.18 -6.64
N PRO A 392 17.27 11.35 -7.92
CA PRO A 392 17.90 12.30 -8.84
C PRO A 392 17.76 13.75 -8.37
N GLU A 393 18.65 14.63 -8.81
CA GLU A 393 18.66 16.04 -8.42
C GLU A 393 17.35 16.75 -8.78
N GLU A 394 16.76 16.44 -9.94
CA GLU A 394 15.50 17.06 -10.37
C GLU A 394 14.34 16.71 -9.42
N ILE A 395 14.38 15.53 -8.80
CA ILE A 395 13.39 15.09 -7.81
C ILE A 395 13.65 15.75 -6.46
N ILE A 396 14.92 15.92 -6.06
CA ILE A 396 15.28 16.63 -4.83
C ILE A 396 14.77 18.07 -4.90
N ASP A 397 14.97 18.76 -6.02
CA ASP A 397 14.51 20.14 -6.21
C ASP A 397 12.98 20.24 -6.18
N GLN A 398 12.29 19.33 -6.87
CA GLN A 398 10.83 19.27 -6.83
C GLN A 398 10.29 19.02 -5.42
N ILE A 399 10.90 18.09 -4.66
CA ILE A 399 10.49 17.82 -3.28
C ILE A 399 10.81 19.00 -2.37
N THR A 400 11.98 19.62 -2.50
CA THR A 400 12.40 20.77 -1.68
C THR A 400 11.43 21.95 -1.83
N LYS A 401 10.93 22.20 -3.05
CA LYS A 401 9.92 23.24 -3.31
C LYS A 401 8.59 22.96 -2.61
N VAL A 402 8.24 21.71 -2.35
CA VAL A 402 6.91 21.28 -1.92
C VAL A 402 6.89 20.78 -0.46
N ILE A 403 8.05 20.47 0.12
CA ILE A 403 8.17 19.85 1.44
C ILE A 403 7.53 20.70 2.55
N HIS A 404 7.46 22.02 2.35
CA HIS A 404 6.85 22.97 3.28
C HIS A 404 5.35 22.71 3.56
N GLU A 405 4.64 21.96 2.71
CA GLU A 405 3.26 21.52 2.95
C GLU A 405 3.13 20.28 3.85
N CYS A 406 4.22 19.54 4.06
CA CYS A 406 4.24 18.42 5.00
C CYS A 406 4.14 18.93 6.45
N PRO A 407 3.76 18.08 7.43
CA PRO A 407 3.86 18.47 8.84
C PRO A 407 5.28 18.90 9.22
N VAL A 408 5.44 19.96 10.01
CA VAL A 408 6.74 20.57 10.35
C VAL A 408 7.79 19.53 10.80
N TYR A 409 7.40 18.57 11.65
CA TYR A 409 8.32 17.51 12.09
C TYR A 409 8.81 16.63 10.93
N VAL A 410 7.99 16.37 9.91
CA VAL A 410 8.38 15.60 8.71
C VAL A 410 9.39 16.38 7.87
N GLN A 411 9.19 17.69 7.72
CA GLN A 411 10.11 18.57 6.97
C GLN A 411 11.50 18.54 7.61
N ARG A 412 11.56 18.78 8.92
CA ARG A 412 12.80 18.79 9.69
C ARG A 412 13.49 17.42 9.65
N MET A 413 12.73 16.33 9.81
CA MET A 413 13.27 14.98 9.70
C MET A 413 13.84 14.69 8.31
N TRP A 414 13.16 15.11 7.24
CA TRP A 414 13.63 14.90 5.87
C TRP A 414 14.94 15.64 5.60
N LEU A 415 15.05 16.90 6.04
CA LEU A 415 16.28 17.68 5.89
C LEU A 415 17.45 17.04 6.65
N ILE A 416 17.23 16.58 7.89
CA ILE A 416 18.26 15.86 8.66
C ILE A 416 18.69 14.60 7.90
N MET A 417 17.74 13.79 7.42
CA MET A 417 18.06 12.56 6.68
C MET A 417 18.84 12.82 5.38
N MET A 418 18.53 13.91 4.66
CA MET A 418 19.24 14.29 3.43
C MET A 418 20.68 14.75 3.69
N ASN A 419 20.93 15.45 4.81
CA ASN A 419 22.26 15.95 5.14
C ASN A 419 23.14 14.92 5.87
N THR A 420 22.58 14.01 6.66
CA THR A 420 23.36 13.07 7.49
C THR A 420 23.29 11.61 7.02
N GLY A 421 22.34 11.25 6.16
CA GLY A 421 22.16 9.87 5.70
C GLY A 421 21.66 8.91 6.79
N MET A 422 21.19 9.43 7.92
CA MET A 422 20.62 8.66 9.02
C MET A 422 19.35 7.93 8.61
N ARG A 423 19.07 6.78 9.22
CA ARG A 423 17.81 6.06 9.02
C ARG A 423 16.68 6.82 9.70
N VAL A 424 15.47 6.79 9.14
CA VAL A 424 14.28 7.41 9.75
C VAL A 424 14.08 7.01 11.22
N SER A 425 14.35 5.75 11.58
CA SER A 425 14.22 5.26 12.96
C SER A 425 15.27 5.84 13.91
N GLU A 426 16.44 6.19 13.40
CA GLU A 426 17.53 6.82 14.16
C GLU A 426 17.20 8.31 14.38
N VAL A 427 16.69 9.01 13.35
CA VAL A 427 16.23 10.41 13.46
C VAL A 427 15.07 10.53 14.45
N ILE A 428 14.10 9.61 14.42
CA ILE A 428 13.01 9.56 15.42
C ILE A 428 13.55 9.37 16.85
N GLY A 429 14.72 8.76 17.00
CA GLY A 429 15.37 8.47 18.27
C GLY A 429 16.34 9.55 18.76
N LEU A 430 16.43 10.71 18.09
CA LEU A 430 17.33 11.80 18.51
C LEU A 430 16.90 12.39 19.87
N GLU A 431 17.89 12.60 20.73
CA GLU A 431 17.74 13.15 22.08
C GLU A 431 18.13 14.63 22.14
N GLU A 432 17.76 15.33 23.20
CA GLU A 432 17.98 16.78 23.34
C GLU A 432 19.45 17.19 23.38
N ASN A 433 20.33 16.28 23.81
CA ASN A 433 21.79 16.44 23.84
C ASN A 433 22.47 15.91 22.57
N CYS A 434 21.73 15.71 21.46
CA CYS A 434 22.30 15.15 20.24
C CYS A 434 23.31 16.07 19.53
N LEU A 435 23.33 17.37 19.80
CA LEU A 435 24.27 18.31 19.18
C LEU A 435 25.45 18.60 20.11
N VAL A 436 26.66 18.29 19.64
CA VAL A 436 27.92 18.57 20.33
C VAL A 436 28.78 19.47 19.45
N PHE A 437 29.22 20.61 19.97
CA PHE A 437 30.16 21.48 19.26
C PHE A 437 31.60 21.09 19.60
N LYS A 438 32.42 20.77 18.59
CA LYS A 438 33.85 20.46 18.77
C LYS A 438 34.68 21.69 18.41
N GLU A 439 35.24 22.35 19.43
CA GLU A 439 36.00 23.61 19.27
C GLU A 439 37.22 23.46 18.36
N LYS A 440 37.92 22.31 18.41
CA LYS A 440 39.12 22.04 17.60
C LYS A 440 38.85 22.08 16.08
N GLU A 441 37.66 21.67 15.67
CA GLU A 441 37.26 21.54 14.26
C GLU A 441 36.26 22.63 13.85
N ASN A 442 35.89 23.51 14.79
CA ASN A 442 34.90 24.58 14.62
C ASN A 442 33.57 24.08 13.98
N THR A 443 33.17 22.86 14.29
CA THR A 443 32.06 22.15 13.61
C THR A 443 31.12 21.48 14.63
N TYR A 444 29.84 21.42 14.29
CA TYR A 444 28.83 20.69 15.07
C TYR A 444 28.79 19.22 14.67
N TYR A 445 28.80 18.34 15.67
CA TYR A 445 28.62 16.90 15.53
C TYR A 445 27.24 16.50 16.03
N LEU A 446 26.61 15.58 15.31
CA LEU A 446 25.36 14.93 15.68
C LEU A 446 25.67 13.56 16.28
N THR A 447 25.48 13.43 17.58
CA THR A 447 25.63 12.18 18.32
C THR A 447 24.29 11.46 18.39
N TYR A 448 24.24 10.20 17.96
CA TYR A 448 23.03 9.37 18.02
C TYR A 448 23.32 7.89 18.28
N LEU A 449 22.27 7.13 18.59
CA LEU A 449 22.36 5.70 18.89
C LEU A 449 21.91 4.84 17.67
N PRO A 450 22.84 4.18 16.96
CA PRO A 450 22.52 3.37 15.78
C PRO A 450 21.96 1.98 16.18
N TYR A 451 20.69 1.93 16.57
CA TYR A 451 20.02 0.71 17.09
C TYR A 451 20.15 -0.54 16.21
N LYS A 452 20.25 -0.39 14.88
CA LYS A 452 20.34 -1.53 13.95
C LYS A 452 21.68 -2.26 14.06
N VAL A 453 22.77 -1.53 14.24
CA VAL A 453 24.13 -2.08 14.29
C VAL A 453 24.68 -2.16 15.71
N LEU A 454 23.94 -1.65 16.71
CA LEU A 454 24.34 -1.61 18.12
C LEU A 454 24.87 -2.95 18.65
N LYS A 455 24.19 -4.07 18.35
CA LYS A 455 24.65 -5.40 18.76
C LYS A 455 26.01 -5.78 18.15
N GLN A 456 26.26 -5.37 16.91
CA GLN A 456 27.52 -5.66 16.21
C GLN A 456 28.63 -4.72 16.70
N ARG A 457 28.32 -3.43 16.95
CA ARG A 457 29.25 -2.46 17.55
C ARG A 457 29.76 -2.93 18.91
N ARG A 458 28.85 -3.33 19.80
CA ARG A 458 29.20 -3.88 21.12
C ARG A 458 30.08 -5.13 21.04
N LYS A 459 29.85 -6.00 20.06
CA LYS A 459 30.71 -7.18 19.82
C LYS A 459 32.12 -6.81 19.38
N LEU A 460 32.29 -5.68 18.71
CA LEU A 460 33.57 -5.16 18.25
C LEU A 460 34.23 -4.21 19.27
N GLY A 461 33.62 -4.00 20.44
CA GLY A 461 34.15 -3.10 21.47
C GLY A 461 34.06 -1.60 21.13
N LEU A 462 33.28 -1.23 20.11
CA LEU A 462 33.07 0.17 19.72
C LEU A 462 32.04 0.84 20.64
N ASP A 463 32.13 2.16 20.76
CA ASP A 463 31.16 2.95 21.52
C ASP A 463 29.73 2.76 20.98
N ASP A 464 28.77 2.80 21.90
CA ASP A 464 27.35 2.69 21.59
C ASP A 464 26.90 3.87 20.73
N TYR A 465 27.41 5.09 21.00
CA TYR A 465 27.09 6.29 20.23
C TYR A 465 27.94 6.43 18.97
N GLN A 466 27.35 7.08 17.96
CA GLN A 466 28.03 7.46 16.73
C GLN A 466 27.88 8.97 16.52
N ASP A 467 29.00 9.60 16.17
CA ASP A 467 29.08 11.01 15.83
C ASP A 467 29.12 11.20 14.31
N ILE A 468 28.35 12.16 13.78
CA ILE A 468 28.41 12.59 12.37
C ILE A 468 28.64 14.11 12.31
N PRO A 469 29.63 14.61 11.57
CA PRO A 469 29.80 16.04 11.37
C PRO A 469 28.65 16.62 10.55
N ILE A 470 28.11 17.77 10.96
CA ILE A 470 27.09 18.53 10.21
C ILE A 470 27.74 19.77 9.59
N THR A 471 27.90 19.76 8.26
CA THR A 471 28.42 20.90 7.50
C THR A 471 27.36 22.01 7.29
N SER A 472 26.08 21.64 7.21
CA SER A 472 24.98 22.58 6.97
C SER A 472 24.56 23.34 8.24
N LYS A 473 24.80 24.66 8.27
CA LYS A 473 24.34 25.55 9.34
C LYS A 473 22.82 25.54 9.51
N GLU A 474 22.08 25.41 8.41
CA GLU A 474 20.63 25.32 8.41
C GLU A 474 20.13 24.09 9.19
N THR A 475 20.76 22.93 8.98
CA THR A 475 20.43 21.69 9.69
C THR A 475 20.63 21.83 11.20
N VAL A 476 21.74 22.47 11.62
CA VAL A 476 22.01 22.74 13.04
C VAL A 476 20.94 23.65 13.63
N ASN A 477 20.57 24.73 12.94
CA ASN A 477 19.54 25.67 13.40
C ASN A 477 18.18 24.99 13.54
N ILE A 478 17.81 24.13 12.60
CA ILE A 478 16.55 23.38 12.64
C ILE A 478 16.51 22.40 13.82
N ILE A 479 17.62 21.71 14.12
CA ILE A 479 17.69 20.82 15.28
C ILE A 479 17.57 21.63 16.58
N LYS A 480 18.28 22.77 16.69
CA LYS A 480 18.16 23.69 17.84
C LYS A 480 16.72 24.19 18.02
N GLN A 481 16.07 24.58 16.92
CA GLN A 481 14.67 25.01 16.93
C GLN A 481 13.72 23.88 17.38
N GLN A 482 13.92 22.65 16.87
CA GLN A 482 13.15 21.48 17.30
C GLN A 482 13.34 21.19 18.81
N ILE A 483 14.57 21.34 19.33
CA ILE A 483 14.87 21.17 20.76
C ILE A 483 14.13 22.21 21.59
N ALA A 484 14.11 23.47 21.16
CA ALA A 484 13.44 24.56 21.87
C ALA A 484 11.90 24.38 21.88
N GLU A 485 11.29 24.14 20.71
CA GLU A 485 9.84 24.01 20.58
C GLU A 485 9.25 22.80 21.32
N THR A 486 10.04 21.72 21.47
CA THR A 486 9.57 20.50 22.14
C THR A 486 9.89 20.44 23.63
N ASN A 487 10.47 21.48 24.23
CA ASN A 487 10.84 21.49 25.66
C ASN A 487 9.64 21.20 26.58
N GLU A 488 8.53 21.91 26.39
CA GLU A 488 7.31 21.69 27.18
C GLU A 488 6.70 20.29 26.97
N LEU A 489 6.69 19.82 25.71
CA LEU A 489 6.25 18.47 25.37
C LEU A 489 7.15 17.39 26.01
N ARG A 490 8.46 17.62 26.13
CA ARG A 490 9.42 16.71 26.77
C ARG A 490 9.18 16.62 28.27
N ARG A 491 8.87 17.76 28.93
CA ARG A 491 8.49 17.83 30.35
C ARG A 491 7.22 17.03 30.62
N VAL A 492 6.16 17.26 29.85
CA VAL A 492 4.89 16.49 29.95
C VAL A 492 5.13 15.01 29.66
N GLY A 493 5.91 14.73 28.61
CA GLY A 493 6.23 13.39 28.14
C GLY A 493 7.20 12.58 29.02
N LYS A 494 7.88 13.23 29.98
CA LYS A 494 9.03 12.70 30.74
C LYS A 494 10.03 11.96 29.83
N THR A 495 10.43 12.62 28.75
CA THR A 495 11.29 12.02 27.71
C THR A 495 12.34 13.00 27.21
N ARG A 496 13.49 12.47 26.76
CA ARG A 496 14.60 13.24 26.18
C ARG A 496 14.51 13.38 24.66
N TYR A 497 13.55 12.72 24.00
CA TYR A 497 13.46 12.73 22.54
C TYR A 497 12.95 14.07 21.99
N ILE A 498 13.57 14.54 20.91
CA ILE A 498 13.22 15.82 20.29
C ILE A 498 12.04 15.71 19.32
N PHE A 499 11.84 14.54 18.71
CA PHE A 499 10.72 14.29 17.80
C PHE A 499 9.56 13.61 18.52
N ILE A 500 8.71 14.43 19.13
CA ILE A 500 7.55 14.00 19.90
C ILE A 500 6.29 14.78 19.50
N MET A 501 5.14 14.16 19.70
CA MET A 501 3.83 14.73 19.40
C MET A 501 2.79 14.25 20.40
N TYR A 502 1.67 14.97 20.52
CA TYR A 502 0.52 14.44 21.24
C TYR A 502 -0.05 13.21 20.52
N ALA A 503 -0.41 12.20 21.30
CA ALA A 503 -0.99 10.94 20.81
C ALA A 503 -2.33 11.17 20.11
N TYR A 504 -3.12 12.09 20.65
CA TYR A 504 -4.42 12.46 20.14
C TYR A 504 -4.43 13.97 19.90
N LYS A 505 -4.91 14.40 18.73
CA LYS A 505 -5.03 15.83 18.41
C LYS A 505 -6.01 16.55 19.35
N THR A 506 -6.97 15.81 19.90
CA THR A 506 -8.09 16.31 20.71
C THR A 506 -7.80 16.29 22.21
N VAL A 507 -6.93 15.41 22.68
CA VAL A 507 -6.60 15.25 24.10
C VAL A 507 -5.08 15.41 24.26
N LYS A 508 -4.65 16.61 24.67
CA LYS A 508 -3.25 17.02 24.80
C LYS A 508 -2.60 16.53 26.10
N GLU A 509 -2.86 15.28 26.49
CA GLU A 509 -2.38 14.73 27.77
C GLU A 509 -1.28 13.69 27.60
N LEU A 510 -1.30 12.93 26.49
CA LEU A 510 -0.38 11.82 26.27
C LEU A 510 0.57 12.11 25.12
N VAL A 511 1.86 11.84 25.32
CA VAL A 511 2.92 12.06 24.33
C VAL A 511 3.38 10.76 23.68
N THR A 512 3.58 10.79 22.36
CA THR A 512 4.09 9.67 21.54
C THR A 512 5.14 10.14 20.55
N ARG A 513 5.88 9.18 19.98
CA ARG A 513 6.77 9.42 18.84
C ARG A 513 6.05 9.26 17.49
N PRO A 514 6.51 9.98 16.45
CA PRO A 514 6.13 9.67 15.07
C PRO A 514 6.55 8.24 14.72
N SER A 515 5.77 7.62 13.82
CA SER A 515 6.09 6.31 13.26
C SER A 515 6.81 6.50 11.92
N GLY A 516 7.90 5.77 11.67
CA GLY A 516 8.63 5.82 10.38
C GLY A 516 7.71 5.68 9.16
N PRO A 517 6.81 4.68 9.10
CA PRO A 517 5.79 4.59 8.05
C PRO A 517 4.90 5.83 7.87
N ASN A 518 4.58 6.56 8.95
CA ASN A 518 3.78 7.78 8.85
C ASN A 518 4.57 8.93 8.22
N VAL A 519 5.87 9.02 8.50
CA VAL A 519 6.77 10.00 7.88
C VAL A 519 6.85 9.76 6.37
N ILE A 520 7.13 8.52 5.96
CA ILE A 520 7.16 8.12 4.53
C ILE A 520 5.83 8.41 3.86
N ARG A 521 4.72 8.04 4.50
CA ARG A 521 3.38 8.25 3.94
C ARG A 521 3.09 9.75 3.78
N SER A 522 3.52 10.58 4.71
CA SER A 522 3.32 12.04 4.62
C SER A 522 4.06 12.61 3.41
N ILE A 523 5.31 12.19 3.18
CA ILE A 523 6.11 12.59 2.03
C ILE A 523 5.48 12.09 0.72
N ASN A 524 5.09 10.81 0.65
CA ASN A 524 4.44 10.24 -0.54
C ASN A 524 3.09 10.89 -0.85
N ASN A 525 2.28 11.20 0.16
CA ASN A 525 1.04 11.95 -0.05
C ASN A 525 1.34 13.34 -0.64
N CYS A 526 2.44 13.97 -0.24
CA CYS A 526 2.86 15.27 -0.78
C CYS A 526 3.26 15.17 -2.24
N ILE A 527 4.06 14.15 -2.58
CA ILE A 527 4.47 13.81 -3.95
C ILE A 527 3.25 13.54 -4.84
N GLU A 528 2.30 12.74 -4.37
CA GLU A 528 1.07 12.42 -5.11
C GLU A 528 0.20 13.66 -5.34
N ARG A 529 0.08 14.57 -4.37
CA ARG A 529 -0.68 15.81 -4.51
C ARG A 529 -0.10 16.76 -5.54
N HIS A 530 1.22 16.87 -5.60
CA HIS A 530 1.93 17.80 -6.48
C HIS A 530 2.38 17.17 -7.79
N GLN A 531 2.08 15.88 -8.00
CA GLN A 531 2.43 15.15 -9.22
C GLN A 531 3.93 15.24 -9.53
N ILE A 532 4.79 15.07 -8.52
CA ILE A 532 6.24 15.06 -8.69
C ILE A 532 6.61 13.84 -9.54
N LYS A 533 7.25 14.07 -10.69
CA LYS A 533 7.51 13.05 -11.71
C LYS A 533 8.99 12.92 -12.01
N ASP A 534 9.38 11.68 -12.34
CA ASP A 534 10.71 11.37 -12.90
C ASP A 534 10.85 11.83 -14.36
N SER A 535 12.06 11.70 -14.91
CA SER A 535 12.37 12.01 -16.31
C SER A 535 11.56 11.17 -17.33
N LYS A 536 10.92 10.08 -16.88
CA LYS A 536 10.06 9.21 -17.69
C LYS A 536 8.57 9.55 -17.54
N GLY A 537 8.24 10.60 -16.79
CA GLY A 537 6.87 11.06 -16.55
C GLY A 537 6.08 10.26 -15.51
N ASN A 538 6.71 9.34 -14.78
CA ASN A 538 6.06 8.55 -13.73
C ASN A 538 6.10 9.26 -12.37
N ILE A 539 5.05 9.12 -11.58
CA ILE A 539 5.00 9.69 -10.21
C ILE A 539 6.08 9.03 -9.35
N TRP A 540 6.92 9.84 -8.74
CA TRP A 540 7.99 9.35 -7.89
C TRP A 540 7.44 8.67 -6.63
N HIS A 541 8.03 7.53 -6.23
CA HIS A 541 7.67 6.86 -4.99
C HIS A 541 8.82 6.94 -3.98
N TYR A 542 8.60 7.69 -2.90
CA TYR A 542 9.58 7.88 -1.85
C TYR A 542 9.70 6.67 -0.91
N THR A 543 10.94 6.22 -0.67
CA THR A 543 11.24 5.13 0.27
C THR A 543 12.26 5.54 1.34
N ASN A 544 12.26 4.84 2.48
CA ASN A 544 13.12 5.13 3.64
C ASN A 544 14.62 5.21 3.34
N GLN A 545 15.11 4.53 2.31
CA GLN A 545 16.56 4.44 2.04
C GLN A 545 17.04 5.50 1.06
N GLN A 546 16.14 6.20 0.36
CA GLN A 546 16.52 7.09 -0.74
C GLN A 546 17.43 8.24 -0.29
N CYS A 547 17.09 8.98 0.78
CA CYS A 547 17.95 10.06 1.28
C CYS A 547 19.38 9.58 1.57
N ARG A 548 19.50 8.43 2.23
CA ARG A 548 20.79 7.81 2.54
C ARG A 548 21.58 7.42 1.30
N LYS A 549 20.90 6.85 0.29
CA LYS A 549 21.53 6.47 -0.98
C LYS A 549 21.98 7.70 -1.76
N THR A 550 21.15 8.74 -1.81
CA THR A 550 21.48 10.01 -2.45
C THR A 550 22.71 10.65 -1.81
N LEU A 551 22.80 10.69 -0.48
CA LEU A 551 24.00 11.20 0.19
C LEU A 551 25.24 10.33 -0.13
N ALA A 552 25.10 9.00 -0.14
CA ALA A 552 26.19 8.10 -0.50
C ALA A 552 26.72 8.38 -1.91
N VAL A 553 25.81 8.48 -2.89
CA VAL A 553 26.13 8.77 -4.30
C VAL A 553 26.78 10.14 -4.44
N ARG A 554 26.25 11.16 -3.76
CA ARG A 554 26.80 12.51 -3.75
C ARG A 554 28.24 12.53 -3.25
N LEU A 555 28.51 11.95 -2.07
CA LEU A 555 29.85 11.92 -1.49
C LEU A 555 30.85 11.15 -2.37
N LEU A 556 30.42 10.03 -2.96
CA LEU A 556 31.28 9.27 -3.88
C LEU A 556 31.54 10.06 -5.17
N SER A 557 30.56 10.81 -5.67
CA SER A 557 30.71 11.68 -6.85
C SER A 557 31.62 12.88 -6.59
N GLU A 558 31.62 13.40 -5.35
CA GLU A 558 32.54 14.44 -4.87
C GLU A 558 33.98 13.91 -4.64
N GLY A 559 34.22 12.60 -4.80
CA GLY A 559 35.55 11.99 -4.74
C GLY A 559 35.96 11.43 -3.38
N HIS A 560 35.03 11.33 -2.42
CA HIS A 560 35.31 10.73 -1.11
C HIS A 560 35.57 9.22 -1.22
N SER A 561 36.44 8.69 -0.34
CA SER A 561 36.76 7.27 -0.36
C SER A 561 35.57 6.41 0.09
N VAL A 562 35.50 5.15 -0.38
CA VAL A 562 34.47 4.19 0.02
C VAL A 562 34.49 3.93 1.54
N HIS A 563 35.67 4.05 2.15
CA HIS A 563 35.83 3.93 3.59
C HIS A 563 35.15 5.09 4.33
N ASP A 564 35.49 6.34 3.99
CA ASP A 564 34.95 7.55 4.63
C ASP A 564 33.42 7.62 4.50
N VAL A 565 32.90 7.31 3.30
CA VAL A 565 31.45 7.23 3.07
C VAL A 565 30.82 6.12 3.91
N GLY A 566 31.53 4.99 4.10
CA GLY A 566 31.10 3.92 5.00
C GLY A 566 31.00 4.38 6.45
N GLU A 567 31.97 5.16 6.93
CA GLU A 567 32.00 5.71 8.28
C GLU A 567 30.87 6.72 8.52
N VAL A 568 30.71 7.71 7.63
CA VAL A 568 29.63 8.71 7.70
C VAL A 568 28.27 8.03 7.75
N LEU A 569 28.07 7.00 6.92
CA LEU A 569 26.82 6.27 6.91
C LEU A 569 26.68 5.32 8.12
N GLY A 570 27.77 4.91 8.78
CA GLY A 570 27.74 3.89 9.83
C GLY A 570 27.49 2.49 9.26
N HIS A 571 28.15 2.13 8.16
CA HIS A 571 28.25 0.76 7.69
C HIS A 571 29.36 0.02 8.43
N MET A 572 29.03 -1.16 8.97
CA MET A 572 30.04 -2.03 9.62
C MET A 572 30.84 -2.86 8.60
N GLU A 573 30.31 -3.01 7.38
CA GLU A 573 30.91 -3.82 6.32
C GLU A 573 31.02 -2.98 5.04
N GLU A 574 32.24 -2.87 4.52
CA GLU A 574 32.56 -2.09 3.31
C GLU A 574 31.80 -2.58 2.08
N LYS A 575 31.49 -3.89 2.02
CA LYS A 575 30.67 -4.50 0.96
C LYS A 575 29.33 -3.80 0.77
N THR A 576 28.75 -3.22 1.83
CA THR A 576 27.50 -2.47 1.72
C THR A 576 27.71 -1.14 1.01
N THR A 577 28.80 -0.44 1.30
CA THR A 577 29.14 0.84 0.66
C THR A 577 29.58 0.64 -0.80
N ARG A 578 30.34 -0.42 -1.08
CA ARG A 578 30.83 -0.74 -2.43
C ARG A 578 29.70 -0.98 -3.44
N LYS A 579 28.53 -1.45 -2.99
CA LYS A 579 27.34 -1.54 -3.85
C LYS A 579 26.90 -0.16 -4.37
N TYR A 580 26.97 0.88 -3.54
CA TYR A 580 26.64 2.24 -3.99
C TYR A 580 27.67 2.76 -4.98
N TYR A 581 28.95 2.47 -4.76
CA TYR A 581 30.02 2.81 -5.68
C TYR A 581 29.83 2.16 -7.06
N GLN A 582 29.49 0.87 -7.10
CA GLN A 582 29.16 0.17 -8.35
C GLN A 582 27.98 0.80 -9.11
N ASP A 583 26.95 1.25 -8.39
CA ASP A 583 25.81 1.94 -9.00
C ASP A 583 26.24 3.29 -9.63
N VAL A 584 27.19 4.01 -9.03
CA VAL A 584 27.72 5.29 -9.56
C VAL A 584 28.64 5.07 -10.76
N ASP A 585 29.58 4.13 -10.66
CA ASP A 585 30.50 3.80 -11.75
C ASP A 585 29.75 3.34 -12.99
N ALA A 586 28.70 2.52 -12.84
CA ALA A 586 27.88 2.08 -13.97
C ALA A 586 27.21 3.26 -14.70
N VAL A 587 26.74 4.27 -13.96
CA VAL A 587 26.13 5.48 -14.55
C VAL A 587 27.20 6.35 -15.22
N LYS A 588 28.35 6.55 -14.57
CA LYS A 588 29.45 7.35 -15.13
C LYS A 588 30.05 6.70 -16.38
N ILE A 589 30.22 5.38 -16.39
CA ILE A 589 30.65 4.63 -17.57
C ILE A 589 29.63 4.80 -18.70
N ALA A 590 28.33 4.62 -18.43
CA ALA A 590 27.30 4.80 -19.44
C ALA A 590 27.25 6.23 -20.02
N GLU A 591 27.49 7.25 -19.20
CA GLU A 591 27.53 8.65 -19.66
C GLU A 591 28.81 8.98 -20.43
N LEU A 592 29.98 8.49 -19.99
CA LEU A 592 31.23 8.64 -20.71
C LEU A 592 31.20 7.89 -22.05
N ASP A 593 30.62 6.69 -22.08
CA ASP A 593 30.39 5.94 -23.31
C ASP A 593 29.49 6.76 -24.25
N ARG A 594 28.38 7.31 -23.76
CA ARG A 594 27.49 8.17 -24.55
C ARG A 594 28.21 9.38 -25.14
N GLN A 595 28.98 10.11 -24.32
CA GLN A 595 29.73 11.29 -24.75
C GLN A 595 30.81 10.93 -25.79
N LEU A 596 31.58 9.86 -25.54
CA LEU A 596 32.56 9.35 -26.49
C LEU A 596 31.90 8.97 -27.82
N PHE A 597 30.74 8.31 -27.78
CA PHE A 597 29.99 7.98 -28.99
C PHE A 597 29.50 9.25 -29.72
N GLU A 598 28.92 10.22 -29.03
CA GLU A 598 28.48 11.48 -29.63
C GLU A 598 29.65 12.23 -30.31
N GLU A 599 30.80 12.33 -29.64
CA GLU A 599 32.01 12.95 -30.20
C GLU A 599 32.55 12.20 -31.43
N LEU A 600 32.64 10.87 -31.36
CA LEU A 600 33.09 10.02 -32.47
C LEU A 600 32.25 10.20 -33.73
N PHE A 601 30.94 10.39 -33.60
CA PHE A 601 30.05 10.58 -34.76
C PHE A 601 30.04 12.02 -35.29
N THR A 602 30.26 13.02 -34.44
CA THR A 602 30.36 14.44 -34.88
C THR A 602 31.64 14.75 -35.65
N THR A 603 32.68 13.92 -35.51
CA THR A 603 34.00 14.12 -36.13
C THR A 603 34.13 13.43 -37.50
N ILE A 604 33.07 12.76 -37.99
CA ILE A 604 33.08 12.06 -39.27
C ILE A 604 32.89 13.04 -40.43
N ASP A 605 33.75 12.97 -41.45
CA ASP A 605 33.67 13.79 -42.66
C ASP A 605 32.29 13.74 -43.34
N GLU A 606 31.77 14.90 -43.76
CA GLU A 606 30.44 15.01 -44.39
C GLU A 606 30.29 14.16 -45.66
N THR A 607 31.40 13.90 -46.36
CA THR A 607 31.43 13.07 -47.58
C THR A 607 31.11 11.60 -47.27
N VAL A 608 31.54 11.11 -46.10
CA VAL A 608 31.26 9.75 -45.61
C VAL A 608 29.81 9.67 -45.12
N LEU A 609 29.32 10.70 -44.43
CA LEU A 609 27.93 10.75 -43.95
C LEU A 609 26.91 10.75 -45.11
N LYS A 610 27.22 11.41 -46.23
CA LYS A 610 26.37 11.43 -47.44
C LYS A 610 26.34 10.10 -48.21
N ALA A 611 27.27 9.18 -47.94
CA ALA A 611 27.31 7.86 -48.56
C ALA A 611 26.32 6.86 -47.92
N PHE A 612 25.78 7.18 -46.74
CA PHE A 612 24.83 6.34 -46.02
C PHE A 612 23.49 7.06 -45.86
N SER A 613 22.39 6.32 -46.01
CA SER A 613 21.07 6.85 -45.67
C SER A 613 20.95 7.05 -44.15
N PRO A 614 20.04 7.93 -43.68
CA PRO A 614 19.82 8.15 -42.24
C PRO A 614 19.49 6.86 -41.47
N SER A 615 18.82 5.90 -42.11
CA SER A 615 18.50 4.59 -41.52
C SER A 615 19.73 3.70 -41.39
N GLU A 616 20.62 3.70 -42.38
CA GLU A 616 21.87 2.92 -42.34
C GLU A 616 22.84 3.50 -41.32
N LEU A 617 22.90 4.83 -41.21
CA LEU A 617 23.70 5.51 -40.19
C LEU A 617 23.25 5.14 -38.78
N GLU A 618 21.94 5.07 -38.55
CA GLU A 618 21.37 4.67 -37.26
C GLU A 618 21.63 3.19 -36.95
N GLN A 619 21.60 2.33 -37.98
CA GLN A 619 21.97 0.92 -37.84
C GLN A 619 23.46 0.76 -37.51
N ILE A 620 24.35 1.50 -38.18
CA ILE A 620 25.80 1.51 -37.90
C ILE A 620 26.05 1.99 -36.46
N LYS A 621 25.33 3.03 -36.00
CA LYS A 621 25.36 3.48 -34.60
C LYS A 621 24.96 2.37 -33.64
N GLN A 622 23.88 1.64 -33.94
CA GLN A 622 23.43 0.51 -33.12
C GLN A 622 24.45 -0.64 -33.12
N GLU A 623 25.03 -0.99 -34.27
CA GLU A 623 26.05 -2.03 -34.38
C GLU A 623 27.33 -1.69 -33.59
N ILE A 624 27.76 -0.42 -33.65
CA ILE A 624 28.89 0.09 -32.87
C ILE A 624 28.58 0.05 -31.37
N MET A 625 27.38 0.46 -30.94
CA MET A 625 26.97 0.44 -29.52
C MET A 625 26.78 -0.97 -28.97
N ILE A 626 26.24 -1.90 -29.77
CA ILE A 626 26.04 -3.30 -29.37
C ILE A 626 27.37 -4.07 -29.39
N GLY A 627 28.38 -3.59 -30.13
CA GLY A 627 29.66 -4.26 -30.31
C GLY A 627 29.54 -5.57 -31.10
N ALA A 628 28.44 -5.72 -31.87
CA ALA A 628 28.16 -6.90 -32.65
C ALA A 628 27.80 -6.51 -34.09
N ARG A 629 28.44 -7.15 -35.07
CA ARG A 629 28.21 -6.94 -36.50
C ARG A 629 27.88 -8.24 -37.20
N GLU A 630 27.07 -8.22 -38.25
CA GLU A 630 26.87 -9.42 -39.08
C GLU A 630 28.18 -9.80 -39.79
N THR A 631 28.47 -11.10 -39.94
CA THR A 631 29.65 -11.53 -40.69
C THR A 631 29.50 -11.20 -42.17
N PRO A 632 30.60 -10.91 -42.90
CA PRO A 632 30.53 -10.62 -44.34
C PRO A 632 29.80 -11.70 -45.15
N GLU A 633 29.92 -12.96 -44.71
CA GLU A 633 29.31 -14.10 -45.38
C GLU A 633 27.90 -14.42 -44.83
N GLY A 634 27.37 -13.62 -43.89
CA GLY A 634 25.98 -13.66 -43.41
C GLY A 634 25.59 -14.88 -42.58
N HIS A 635 26.57 -15.62 -42.06
CA HIS A 635 26.36 -16.89 -41.35
C HIS A 635 26.29 -16.74 -39.82
N GLY A 636 26.47 -15.52 -39.29
CA GLY A 636 26.32 -15.21 -37.86
C GLY A 636 26.69 -13.77 -37.54
N SER A 637 26.74 -13.44 -36.26
CA SER A 637 27.17 -12.12 -35.77
C SER A 637 28.50 -12.22 -35.03
N CYS A 638 29.44 -11.34 -35.34
CA CYS A 638 30.73 -11.24 -34.67
C CYS A 638 30.63 -10.31 -33.46
N LEU A 639 30.99 -10.81 -32.28
CA LEU A 639 31.02 -10.06 -31.01
C LEU A 639 32.35 -9.31 -30.75
N LYS A 640 33.20 -9.16 -31.78
CA LYS A 640 34.45 -8.40 -31.65
C LYS A 640 34.13 -6.91 -31.70
N HIS A 641 34.27 -6.22 -30.57
CA HIS A 641 34.10 -4.76 -30.50
C HIS A 641 35.08 -4.03 -31.43
N VAL A 642 34.61 -2.93 -32.04
CA VAL A 642 35.34 -2.16 -33.07
C VAL A 642 36.69 -1.63 -32.55
N SER A 643 36.76 -1.29 -31.26
CA SER A 643 37.98 -0.81 -30.59
C SER A 643 39.14 -1.80 -30.57
N PHE A 644 38.90 -3.10 -30.80
CA PHE A 644 39.96 -4.12 -30.87
C PHE A 644 40.65 -4.21 -32.26
N GLY A 645 40.37 -3.24 -33.15
CA GLY A 645 40.98 -3.14 -34.48
C GLY A 645 40.47 -4.17 -35.50
N PRO A 646 41.01 -4.17 -36.74
CA PRO A 646 40.57 -5.09 -37.79
C PRO A 646 40.79 -6.56 -37.41
N CYS A 647 39.94 -7.46 -37.93
CA CYS A 647 40.10 -8.89 -37.69
C CYS A 647 41.33 -9.40 -38.45
N LYS A 648 42.20 -10.15 -37.76
CA LYS A 648 43.39 -10.79 -38.37
C LYS A 648 43.09 -12.18 -38.97
N LYS A 649 41.91 -12.75 -38.69
CA LYS A 649 41.51 -14.06 -39.22
C LYS A 649 40.93 -13.90 -40.63
N ARG A 650 41.27 -14.85 -41.50
CA ARG A 650 40.77 -14.92 -42.89
C ARG A 650 39.35 -15.48 -42.99
N SER A 651 38.90 -16.26 -42.00
CA SER A 651 37.55 -16.83 -41.93
C SER A 651 36.97 -16.65 -40.52
N CYS A 652 35.66 -16.42 -40.47
CA CYS A 652 34.90 -16.32 -39.21
C CYS A 652 34.53 -17.70 -38.63
N VAL A 653 34.61 -18.76 -39.43
CA VAL A 653 34.26 -20.13 -39.05
C VAL A 653 35.21 -20.65 -37.98
N GLY A 654 34.67 -21.25 -36.91
CA GLY A 654 35.47 -21.70 -35.76
C GLY A 654 36.01 -20.56 -34.87
N CYS A 655 35.63 -19.30 -35.11
CA CYS A 655 35.97 -18.21 -34.22
C CYS A 655 35.14 -18.26 -32.93
N SER A 656 35.80 -18.14 -31.76
CA SER A 656 35.12 -18.09 -30.46
C SER A 656 34.20 -16.88 -30.27
N LEU A 657 34.36 -15.85 -31.09
CA LEU A 657 33.56 -14.62 -31.07
C LEU A 657 32.41 -14.62 -32.09
N LEU A 658 32.20 -15.73 -32.82
CA LEU A 658 31.09 -15.88 -33.75
C LEU A 658 29.85 -16.42 -33.02
N LEU A 659 28.77 -15.66 -33.05
CA LEU A 659 27.47 -16.05 -32.54
C LEU A 659 26.57 -16.43 -33.72
N THR A 660 26.24 -17.71 -33.83
CA THR A 660 25.35 -18.26 -34.87
C THR A 660 24.21 -19.03 -34.23
N GLY A 661 23.07 -19.12 -34.92
CA GLY A 661 21.88 -19.80 -34.41
C GLY A 661 21.12 -20.55 -35.50
N PRO A 662 20.08 -21.31 -35.14
CA PRO A 662 19.32 -22.17 -36.06
C PRO A 662 18.74 -21.42 -37.27
N GLN A 663 18.41 -20.13 -37.10
CA GLN A 663 17.85 -19.29 -38.15
C GLN A 663 18.81 -19.10 -39.34
N LYS A 664 20.12 -19.20 -39.11
CA LYS A 664 21.16 -19.05 -40.14
C LYS A 664 21.57 -20.39 -40.76
N LEU A 665 20.97 -21.51 -40.36
CA LEU A 665 21.26 -22.86 -40.87
C LEU A 665 21.16 -22.98 -42.40
N PRO A 666 20.18 -22.37 -43.11
CA PRO A 666 20.13 -22.40 -44.57
C PRO A 666 21.39 -21.79 -45.22
N LYS A 667 21.95 -20.74 -44.61
CA LYS A 667 23.15 -20.08 -45.09
C LYS A 667 24.41 -20.94 -44.87
N TRP A 668 24.51 -21.63 -43.73
CA TRP A 668 25.58 -22.60 -43.49
C TRP A 668 25.55 -23.76 -44.50
N LYS A 669 24.35 -24.30 -44.82
CA LYS A 669 24.19 -25.34 -45.84
C LYS A 669 24.60 -24.87 -47.23
N LYS A 670 24.28 -23.62 -47.58
CA LYS A 670 24.70 -23.00 -48.84
C LYS A 670 26.23 -22.90 -48.94
N LEU A 671 26.89 -22.38 -47.90
CA LEU A 671 28.35 -22.25 -47.85
C LEU A 671 29.05 -23.61 -47.94
N TYR A 672 28.51 -24.63 -47.28
CA TYR A 672 29.03 -26.00 -47.38
C TYR A 672 28.94 -26.55 -48.81
N ALA A 673 27.81 -26.35 -49.50
CA ALA A 673 27.63 -26.81 -50.87
C ALA A 673 28.57 -26.09 -51.85
N GLU A 674 28.73 -24.77 -51.71
CA GLU A 674 29.66 -23.95 -52.51
C GLU A 674 31.12 -24.40 -52.31
N GLN A 675 31.52 -24.61 -51.04
CA GLN A 675 32.85 -25.08 -50.71
C GLN A 675 33.14 -26.49 -51.25
N LYS A 676 32.15 -27.40 -51.19
CA LYS A 676 32.29 -28.76 -51.72
C LYS A 676 32.50 -28.75 -53.24
N ALA A 677 31.69 -27.96 -53.96
CA ALA A 677 31.82 -27.81 -55.41
C ALA A 677 33.19 -27.23 -55.80
N TYR A 678 33.70 -26.26 -55.04
CA TYR A 678 35.04 -25.68 -55.26
C TYR A 678 36.16 -26.72 -55.08
N ILE A 679 36.09 -27.56 -54.05
CA ILE A 679 37.07 -28.63 -53.84
C ILE A 679 37.01 -29.67 -54.96
N GLU A 680 35.81 -30.02 -55.44
CA GLU A 680 35.63 -30.95 -56.57
C GLU A 680 36.26 -30.42 -57.86
N ASP A 681 36.03 -29.15 -58.20
CA ASP A 681 36.62 -28.46 -59.36
C ASP A 681 38.16 -28.36 -59.25
N MET A 682 38.66 -28.08 -58.03
CA MET A 682 40.09 -28.05 -57.74
C MET A 682 40.74 -29.43 -57.93
N ILE A 683 40.08 -30.51 -57.47
CA ILE A 683 40.55 -31.89 -57.69
C ILE A 683 40.57 -32.22 -59.19
N GLU A 684 39.55 -31.83 -59.94
CA GLU A 684 39.45 -32.08 -61.37
C GLU A 684 40.57 -31.35 -62.14
N THR A 685 40.81 -30.08 -61.82
CA THR A 685 41.91 -29.28 -62.37
C THR A 685 43.28 -29.90 -62.07
N MET A 686 43.51 -30.36 -60.84
CA MET A 686 44.77 -31.01 -60.45
C MET A 686 44.98 -32.36 -61.13
N LYS A 687 43.90 -33.14 -61.35
CA LYS A 687 43.94 -34.38 -62.14
C LYS A 687 44.27 -34.12 -63.61
N ASN A 688 43.69 -33.07 -64.21
CA ASN A 688 43.96 -32.66 -65.59
C ASN A 688 45.43 -32.23 -65.80
N GLN A 689 46.10 -31.78 -64.73
CA GLN A 689 47.53 -31.42 -64.73
C GLN A 689 48.46 -32.60 -64.39
N ASN A 690 47.95 -33.84 -64.33
CA ASN A 690 48.69 -35.06 -63.96
C ASN A 690 49.33 -35.04 -62.56
N ILE A 691 48.78 -34.25 -61.63
CA ILE A 691 49.23 -34.20 -60.23
C ILE A 691 48.49 -35.29 -59.46
N THR A 692 49.15 -36.42 -59.20
CA THR A 692 48.56 -37.57 -58.50
C THR A 692 48.58 -37.43 -56.97
N ASP A 693 49.44 -36.58 -56.42
CA ASP A 693 49.62 -36.37 -54.98
C ASP A 693 48.98 -35.07 -54.46
N TYR A 694 47.82 -34.69 -55.02
CA TYR A 694 47.09 -33.46 -54.67
C TYR A 694 46.69 -33.38 -53.18
N LYS A 695 46.57 -34.51 -52.49
CA LYS A 695 46.20 -34.58 -51.07
C LYS A 695 47.28 -34.04 -50.11
N ASN A 696 48.53 -34.00 -50.55
CA ASN A 696 49.64 -33.47 -49.77
C ASN A 696 49.85 -31.95 -49.95
N TYR A 697 49.08 -31.32 -50.84
CA TYR A 697 49.15 -29.87 -51.03
C TYR A 697 48.49 -29.15 -49.86
N ARG A 698 49.19 -28.13 -49.33
CA ARG A 698 48.70 -27.32 -48.22
C ARG A 698 47.38 -26.62 -48.52
N ASP A 699 47.20 -26.19 -49.78
CA ASP A 699 45.99 -25.50 -50.20
C ASP A 699 44.79 -26.45 -50.21
N TYR A 700 44.95 -27.68 -50.73
CA TYR A 700 43.91 -28.72 -50.65
C TYR A 700 43.55 -29.07 -49.20
N GLN A 701 44.55 -29.26 -48.34
CA GLN A 701 44.33 -29.56 -46.92
C GLN A 701 43.61 -28.41 -46.18
N ALA A 702 43.93 -27.15 -46.51
CA ALA A 702 43.28 -25.99 -45.91
C ALA A 702 41.80 -25.87 -46.31
N GLU A 703 41.50 -26.06 -47.60
CA GLU A 703 40.12 -26.02 -48.10
C GLU A 703 39.28 -27.21 -47.59
N GLN A 704 39.88 -28.40 -47.53
CA GLN A 704 39.25 -29.58 -46.95
C GLN A 704 38.95 -29.38 -45.46
N HIS A 705 39.88 -28.80 -44.70
CA HIS A 705 39.66 -28.47 -43.29
C HIS A 705 38.53 -27.44 -43.10
N LEU A 706 38.43 -26.45 -43.99
CA LEU A 706 37.33 -25.48 -43.96
C LEU A 706 35.97 -26.16 -44.21
N LEU A 707 35.90 -27.12 -45.13
CA LEU A 707 34.70 -27.93 -45.39
C LEU A 707 34.28 -28.74 -44.15
N GLU A 708 35.23 -29.38 -43.47
CA GLU A 708 34.98 -30.13 -42.23
C GLU A 708 34.43 -29.23 -41.11
N LEU A 709 34.95 -28.02 -40.97
CA LEU A 709 34.48 -27.04 -39.99
C LEU A 709 33.04 -26.58 -40.26
N TYR A 710 32.66 -26.44 -41.54
CA TYR A 710 31.28 -26.16 -41.93
C TYR A 710 30.35 -27.30 -41.54
N GLU A 711 30.75 -28.54 -41.81
CA GLU A 711 29.98 -29.75 -41.47
C GLU A 711 29.78 -29.91 -39.96
N ASP A 712 30.84 -29.76 -39.17
CA ASP A 712 30.77 -29.85 -37.70
C ASP A 712 29.85 -28.77 -37.10
N THR A 713 29.91 -27.54 -37.64
CA THR A 713 29.04 -26.45 -37.20
C THR A 713 27.57 -26.72 -37.54
N ILE A 714 27.27 -27.25 -38.74
CA ILE A 714 25.91 -27.64 -39.14
C ILE A 714 25.39 -28.76 -38.22
N ASN A 715 26.19 -29.80 -37.96
CA ASN A 715 25.82 -30.92 -37.09
C ASN A 715 25.51 -30.46 -35.66
N LYS A 716 26.32 -29.54 -35.12
CA LYS A 716 26.08 -28.93 -33.80
C LYS A 716 24.77 -28.15 -33.76
N LEU A 717 24.47 -27.36 -34.80
CA LEU A 717 23.24 -26.58 -34.90
C LEU A 717 22.00 -27.48 -35.05
N GLU A 718 22.08 -28.53 -35.87
CA GLU A 718 20.97 -29.48 -36.04
C GLU A 718 20.70 -30.31 -34.77
N LYS A 719 21.75 -30.72 -34.05
CA LYS A 719 21.63 -31.36 -32.74
C LYS A 719 20.96 -30.43 -31.74
N PHE A 720 21.39 -29.17 -31.68
CA PHE A 720 20.80 -28.16 -30.80
C PHE A 720 19.31 -27.90 -31.08
N VAL A 721 18.89 -27.96 -32.35
CA VAL A 721 17.47 -27.88 -32.72
C VAL A 721 16.70 -29.11 -32.24
N LYS A 722 17.23 -30.32 -32.45
CA LYS A 722 16.60 -31.58 -32.03
C LYS A 722 16.45 -31.74 -30.51
N GLU A 723 17.32 -31.12 -29.72
CA GLU A 723 17.24 -31.16 -28.24
C GLU A 723 16.20 -30.19 -27.66
N ARG A 724 15.63 -29.29 -28.47
CA ARG A 724 14.71 -28.23 -28.03
C ARG A 724 13.35 -28.23 -28.73
N ILE A 725 13.16 -29.08 -29.73
CA ILE A 725 11.86 -29.53 -30.22
C ILE A 725 11.46 -30.74 -29.37
#